data_AF-A0A6M0REN6-F1
#
_entry.id   AF-A0A6M0REN6-F1
#
_cell.length_a   1.000
_cell.length_b   1.000
_cell.length_c   1.000
_cell.angle_alpha   90.00
_cell.angle_beta   90.00
_cell.angle_gamma   90.00
#
_symmetry.space_group_name_H-M   'P 1'
#
loop_
_entity.id
_entity.type
_entity.pdbx_description
1 polymer ?
#
loop_
_entity_poly.entity_id
_entity_poly.type
_entity_poly.pdbx_seq_one_letter_code
_entity_poly.pdbx_strand_id
1 'polypeptide(L)'
;MATLLQMLLISTLSSDTDPTLRQFIDTVLPSMEQEFSSITALGGSYEVHLSRLKHKETAKRWSEKADQSLLVHVLNGLLTAWNLIPFLDDNPLNDDEKRLLCLGLTLHDYNKYCQGEEKDSPKAYEVDSILALCQEMGKRLNFGSFWPEWKSYLSEIGFLAQNTQRKHGSNLVLANWPNFKLRRHRLLNPLRLLLTFGDVAVHMTNPAEVITTTRGDRLQDCLDDLCIPRKLVYHRLRDVTGILSNGIHNAVLAFTKQEKWQPILYFAQGAVYLAPQGTKVPESEKLKSVLWNAIEKILSGAMLGGNIGFKRDGKGVKVSPQTLELFSPEQLIRGLPEVITAKVRNDKAPATPKRLASLELSESELERLAAGSDIRSDQLAELIGLVQKEFFSKTPEFTPWVLEQLKIQDEITTEQTQVQKGGVNYGWYRAAAEYVLKHQTLDTEQFAEMLGQFSTALADWAIEKQLLPETVNSTKDAFLSYLDQYLEISGWDSIGGSFQQELERYTIAKTKASKQPICSLSSGEFISEDQMDSVVLFKPQQYSNKNPLGGGQIKRGISKIWSLEMLLRQSKWAVPPGKMEDQNPIFLYMYPAYVYSPQVAQAVRVFAKDLRQINFWELHKFWINHNLDIHALHQFPWLSEPDPEEWKLKNTQIYGSTGPKQDLPFLGISYTTTRGKTHTDAWAEPAFLSLVIAKFLGIKVVATASQTPLYRSDSDFRESIKLDGLANFWSVLNLPDAIHLEEHHQGRIQRIEDFMQRLLIAYSVHLENQADKPDPRWRALPDTVRQLMSNVLNLFSLAESGCRKRKRDPTPDDAQRYWKYAQLWSQGDAIMEEQISLVKRLAQEYRQFYKVRSTASSHAILLPLTKALDTILSVPPDLPEEDLILEGAGQLKDALERQEVYTRPLLLDKSKDIALRKALELQAIQQFMTTCVEQLFKEQYQKDIALLQENRNRIKSGVEFAYLMLNLEDVQQEAESETETESAA
;
A
#
# COMPACT_ATOMS: atom_id res chain seq x y z
N MET A 1 10.04 -22.46 -1.64
CA MET A 1 10.33 -21.38 -2.61
C MET A 1 10.90 -20.19 -1.83
N ALA A 2 11.56 -19.24 -2.49
CA ALA A 2 12.08 -18.04 -1.80
C ALA A 2 10.93 -17.14 -1.33
N THR A 3 11.12 -16.44 -0.22
CA THR A 3 10.13 -15.47 0.29
C THR A 3 10.18 -14.15 -0.49
N LEU A 4 9.13 -13.32 -0.39
CA LEU A 4 9.07 -12.03 -1.08
C LEU A 4 10.27 -11.11 -0.77
N LEU A 5 10.57 -10.88 0.52
CA LEU A 5 11.65 -9.98 0.91
C LEU A 5 13.03 -10.57 0.55
N GLN A 6 13.22 -11.89 0.70
CA GLN A 6 14.40 -12.60 0.20
C GLN A 6 14.60 -12.36 -1.32
N MET A 7 13.57 -12.59 -2.14
CA MET A 7 13.64 -12.38 -3.59
C MET A 7 13.99 -10.93 -3.95
N LEU A 8 13.37 -9.96 -3.28
CA LEU A 8 13.62 -8.54 -3.51
C LEU A 8 15.05 -8.14 -3.15
N LEU A 9 15.57 -8.60 -2.01
CA LEU A 9 16.94 -8.32 -1.63
C LEU A 9 17.93 -8.96 -2.60
N ILE A 10 17.79 -10.25 -2.90
CA ILE A 10 18.71 -10.96 -3.81
C ILE A 10 18.72 -10.33 -5.21
N SER A 11 17.55 -10.00 -5.76
CA SER A 11 17.43 -9.41 -7.10
C SER A 11 18.00 -7.99 -7.19
N THR A 12 18.22 -7.33 -6.05
CA THR A 12 18.72 -5.96 -5.99
C THR A 12 20.16 -5.82 -5.53
N LEU A 13 20.75 -6.87 -4.97
CA LEU A 13 22.17 -6.90 -4.61
C LEU A 13 23.06 -6.76 -5.86
N SER A 14 24.21 -6.11 -5.69
CA SER A 14 25.24 -6.02 -6.74
C SER A 14 25.81 -7.41 -7.05
N SER A 15 26.28 -7.63 -8.28
CA SER A 15 27.03 -8.85 -8.64
C SER A 15 28.27 -9.06 -7.77
N ASP A 16 28.84 -7.95 -7.28
CA ASP A 16 30.09 -7.95 -6.51
C ASP A 16 29.84 -8.05 -4.99
N THR A 17 28.60 -8.34 -4.59
CA THR A 17 28.24 -8.50 -3.17
C THR A 17 28.97 -9.69 -2.57
N ASP A 18 29.49 -9.52 -1.36
CA ASP A 18 30.16 -10.59 -0.61
C ASP A 18 29.26 -11.84 -0.50
N PRO A 19 29.78 -13.04 -0.86
CA PRO A 19 29.01 -14.28 -0.83
C PRO A 19 28.41 -14.61 0.53
N THR A 20 29.06 -14.20 1.63
CA THR A 20 28.59 -14.45 3.00
C THR A 20 27.26 -13.75 3.27
N LEU A 21 27.13 -12.48 2.86
CA LEU A 21 25.87 -11.74 3.02
C LEU A 21 24.76 -12.37 2.18
N ARG A 22 25.07 -12.75 0.94
CA ARG A 22 24.11 -13.42 0.07
C ARG A 22 23.65 -14.74 0.67
N GLN A 23 24.57 -15.56 1.17
CA GLN A 23 24.26 -16.82 1.82
C GLN A 23 23.39 -16.60 3.08
N PHE A 24 23.64 -15.55 3.86
CA PHE A 24 22.82 -15.20 5.02
C PHE A 24 21.37 -14.90 4.61
N ILE A 25 21.19 -14.08 3.57
CA ILE A 25 19.87 -13.75 3.00
C ILE A 25 19.19 -15.01 2.44
N ASP A 26 19.96 -15.94 1.86
CA ASP A 26 19.43 -17.17 1.30
C ASP A 26 18.96 -18.19 2.35
N THR A 27 19.55 -18.18 3.54
CA THR A 27 19.41 -19.28 4.52
C THR A 27 18.78 -18.87 5.84
N VAL A 28 19.16 -17.72 6.41
CA VAL A 28 18.72 -17.27 7.74
C VAL A 28 17.52 -16.33 7.65
N LEU A 29 17.51 -15.42 6.67
CA LEU A 29 16.44 -14.42 6.53
C LEU A 29 15.03 -15.05 6.42
N PRO A 30 14.79 -16.13 5.67
CA PRO A 30 13.45 -16.73 5.59
C PRO A 30 12.92 -17.19 6.96
N SER A 31 13.80 -17.77 7.79
CA SER A 31 13.44 -18.16 9.15
C SER A 31 13.26 -16.95 10.07
N MET A 32 14.03 -15.88 9.87
CA MET A 32 13.79 -14.61 10.58
C MET A 32 12.44 -13.99 10.20
N GLU A 33 12.03 -14.05 8.93
CA GLU A 33 10.72 -13.56 8.51
C GLU A 33 9.59 -14.29 9.22
N GLN A 34 9.72 -15.61 9.37
CA GLN A 34 8.72 -16.41 10.07
C GLN A 34 8.66 -16.09 11.58
N GLU A 35 9.81 -16.01 12.24
CA GLU A 35 9.88 -15.88 13.70
C GLU A 35 9.77 -14.43 14.20
N PHE A 36 10.31 -13.44 13.47
CA PHE A 36 10.51 -12.08 13.99
C PHE A 36 9.54 -11.03 13.45
N SER A 37 8.80 -11.31 12.38
CA SER A 37 7.99 -10.28 11.69
C SER A 37 6.78 -9.80 12.49
N SER A 38 6.22 -10.62 13.40
CA SER A 38 5.11 -10.23 14.29
C SER A 38 5.58 -9.76 15.67
N ILE A 39 6.88 -9.84 15.96
CA ILE A 39 7.41 -9.46 17.27
C ILE A 39 7.76 -7.97 17.24
N THR A 40 7.23 -7.24 18.22
CA THR A 40 7.49 -5.81 18.37
C THR A 40 8.86 -5.57 18.99
N ALA A 41 9.77 -4.91 18.27
CA ALA A 41 11.03 -4.41 18.84
C ALA A 41 10.83 -3.07 19.56
N LEU A 42 10.09 -2.16 18.92
CA LEU A 42 9.71 -0.84 19.43
C LEU A 42 8.26 -0.54 19.13
N GLY A 43 7.65 0.34 19.93
CA GLY A 43 6.24 0.71 19.79
C GLY A 43 5.32 -0.38 20.34
N GLY A 44 4.18 -0.54 19.70
CA GLY A 44 3.10 -1.46 20.07
C GLY A 44 1.93 -0.76 20.78
N SER A 45 0.78 -1.43 20.75
CA SER A 45 -0.45 -0.99 21.38
C SER A 45 -0.31 -0.83 22.91
N TYR A 46 -0.90 0.22 23.47
CA TYR A 46 -0.86 0.49 24.91
C TYR A 46 -1.51 -0.63 25.71
N GLU A 47 -2.65 -1.13 25.24
CA GLU A 47 -3.44 -2.18 25.86
C GLU A 47 -2.66 -3.49 25.93
N VAL A 48 -1.91 -3.82 24.87
CA VAL A 48 -1.02 -4.99 24.82
C VAL A 48 0.09 -4.87 25.87
N HIS A 49 0.77 -3.72 25.94
CA HIS A 49 1.81 -3.49 26.94
C HIS A 49 1.26 -3.51 28.36
N LEU A 50 0.07 -2.97 28.58
CA LEU A 50 -0.58 -2.96 29.88
C LEU A 50 -0.92 -4.38 30.34
N SER A 51 -1.42 -5.22 29.43
CA SER A 51 -1.71 -6.64 29.70
C SER A 51 -0.45 -7.41 30.11
N ARG A 52 0.66 -7.22 29.38
CA ARG A 52 1.94 -7.93 29.63
C ARG A 52 2.70 -7.41 30.86
N LEU A 53 2.88 -6.09 30.97
CA LEU A 53 3.75 -5.50 31.97
C LEU A 53 3.04 -5.20 33.30
N LYS A 54 1.71 -5.10 33.29
CA LYS A 54 0.88 -4.71 34.46
C LYS A 54 1.34 -3.41 35.14
N HIS A 55 2.08 -2.55 34.41
CA HIS A 55 2.66 -1.30 34.90
C HIS A 55 2.37 -0.14 33.92
N LYS A 56 1.44 0.75 34.30
CA LYS A 56 0.85 1.75 33.41
C LYS A 56 1.85 2.73 32.80
N GLU A 57 2.78 3.28 33.59
CA GLU A 57 3.72 4.30 33.10
C GLU A 57 4.69 3.73 32.07
N THR A 58 5.21 2.52 32.34
CA THR A 58 6.05 1.78 31.41
C THR A 58 5.28 1.48 30.13
N ALA A 59 4.06 0.93 30.25
CA ALA A 59 3.22 0.65 29.08
C ALA A 59 2.99 1.91 28.21
N LYS A 60 2.69 3.05 28.84
CA LYS A 60 2.53 4.34 28.15
C LYS A 60 3.81 4.79 27.43
N ARG A 61 4.97 4.67 28.09
CA ARG A 61 6.27 5.04 27.51
C ARG A 61 6.60 4.18 26.28
N TRP A 62 6.21 2.90 26.27
CA TRP A 62 6.41 2.03 25.11
C TRP A 62 5.46 2.40 23.96
N SER A 63 4.17 2.60 24.25
CA SER A 63 3.15 2.98 23.24
C SER A 63 3.28 4.40 22.70
N GLU A 64 4.14 5.23 23.31
CA GLU A 64 4.50 6.55 22.76
C GLU A 64 5.48 6.48 21.59
N LYS A 65 6.14 5.33 21.40
CA LYS A 65 7.02 5.07 20.27
C LYS A 65 6.22 4.52 19.10
N ALA A 66 6.72 4.77 17.89
CA ALA A 66 6.21 4.12 16.70
C ALA A 66 6.61 2.64 16.65
N ASP A 67 5.82 1.85 15.94
CA ASP A 67 6.02 0.43 15.68
C ASP A 67 7.25 0.17 14.82
N GLN A 68 7.97 -0.87 15.21
CA GLN A 68 9.03 -1.49 14.43
C GLN A 68 9.08 -2.98 14.77
N SER A 69 9.03 -3.84 13.76
CA SER A 69 9.16 -5.28 14.00
C SER A 69 10.61 -5.67 14.26
N LEU A 70 10.81 -6.75 15.01
CA LEU A 70 12.12 -7.29 15.31
C LEU A 70 12.86 -7.70 14.04
N LEU A 71 12.14 -8.18 13.02
CA LEU A 71 12.70 -8.49 11.70
C LEU A 71 13.45 -7.29 11.11
N VAL A 72 12.78 -6.13 10.97
CA VAL A 72 13.38 -4.97 10.31
C VAL A 72 14.38 -4.23 11.20
N HIS A 73 14.22 -4.29 12.52
CA HIS A 73 15.21 -3.79 13.48
C HIS A 73 16.55 -4.51 13.27
N VAL A 74 16.52 -5.85 13.31
CA VAL A 74 17.71 -6.68 13.12
C VAL A 74 18.27 -6.56 11.70
N LEU A 75 17.42 -6.66 10.68
CA LEU A 75 17.86 -6.64 9.28
C LEU A 75 18.50 -5.30 8.89
N ASN A 76 17.86 -4.17 9.23
CA ASN A 76 18.45 -2.86 8.94
C ASN A 76 19.71 -2.61 9.78
N GLY A 77 19.75 -3.08 11.02
CA GLY A 77 20.96 -2.99 11.86
C GLY A 77 22.12 -3.75 11.21
N LEU A 78 21.85 -4.96 10.72
CA LEU A 78 22.86 -5.82 10.09
C LEU A 78 23.39 -5.19 8.82
N LEU A 79 22.50 -4.79 7.92
CA LEU A 79 22.88 -4.23 6.64
C LEU A 79 23.60 -2.88 6.81
N THR A 80 23.20 -2.08 7.80
CA THR A 80 23.89 -0.84 8.15
C THR A 80 25.31 -1.12 8.64
N ALA A 81 25.48 -2.04 9.59
CA ALA A 81 26.79 -2.45 10.09
C ALA A 81 27.65 -3.06 8.97
N TRP A 82 27.05 -3.87 8.10
CA TRP A 82 27.71 -4.51 6.96
C TRP A 82 28.29 -3.48 5.99
N ASN A 83 27.57 -2.38 5.75
CA ASN A 83 28.01 -1.31 4.86
C ASN A 83 29.25 -0.55 5.38
N LEU A 84 29.66 -0.77 6.63
CA LEU A 84 30.91 -0.22 7.18
C LEU A 84 32.14 -1.09 6.91
N ILE A 85 31.97 -2.38 6.62
CA ILE A 85 33.08 -3.34 6.43
C ILE A 85 34.11 -2.85 5.38
N PRO A 86 33.71 -2.28 4.22
CA PRO A 86 34.66 -1.81 3.22
C PRO A 86 35.58 -0.66 3.68
N PHE A 87 35.32 -0.06 4.85
CA PHE A 87 36.12 1.03 5.40
C PHE A 87 37.07 0.58 6.53
N LEU A 88 37.13 -0.71 6.85
CA LEU A 88 37.99 -1.29 7.87
C LEU A 88 39.38 -1.64 7.30
N ASP A 89 40.05 -0.69 6.65
CA ASP A 89 41.29 -0.93 5.89
C ASP A 89 42.40 -1.56 6.76
N ASP A 90 42.57 -1.08 7.99
CA ASP A 90 43.62 -1.55 8.91
C ASP A 90 43.24 -2.83 9.66
N ASN A 91 41.96 -3.23 9.63
CA ASN A 91 41.43 -4.29 10.50
C ASN A 91 40.33 -5.14 9.82
N PRO A 92 40.51 -5.60 8.57
CA PRO A 92 39.46 -6.23 7.77
C PRO A 92 38.93 -7.51 8.42
N LEU A 93 37.65 -7.84 8.15
CA LEU A 93 37.03 -9.07 8.65
C LEU A 93 37.34 -10.27 7.76
N ASN A 94 37.70 -11.40 8.38
CA ASN A 94 37.70 -12.70 7.70
C ASN A 94 36.28 -13.30 7.60
N ASP A 95 36.12 -14.41 6.89
CA ASP A 95 34.80 -14.99 6.62
C ASP A 95 34.10 -15.49 7.89
N ASP A 96 34.82 -16.08 8.85
CA ASP A 96 34.24 -16.50 10.14
C ASP A 96 33.76 -15.28 10.95
N GLU A 97 34.51 -14.18 10.93
CA GLU A 97 34.14 -12.94 11.59
C GLU A 97 32.92 -12.27 10.93
N LYS A 98 32.81 -12.31 9.60
CA LYS A 98 31.60 -11.86 8.89
C LYS A 98 30.38 -12.70 9.26
N ARG A 99 30.53 -14.03 9.37
CA ARG A 99 29.46 -14.91 9.85
C ARG A 99 29.07 -14.59 11.29
N LEU A 100 30.04 -14.34 12.17
CA LEU A 100 29.79 -13.93 13.55
C LEU A 100 29.08 -12.59 13.66
N LEU A 101 29.40 -11.62 12.79
CA LEU A 101 28.68 -10.35 12.69
C LEU A 101 27.19 -10.59 12.38
N CYS A 102 26.90 -11.42 11.37
CA CYS A 102 25.54 -11.81 11.01
C CYS A 102 24.81 -12.46 12.20
N LEU A 103 25.36 -13.55 12.74
CA LEU A 103 24.68 -14.34 13.77
C LEU A 103 24.56 -13.60 15.12
N GLY A 104 25.60 -12.87 15.51
CA GLY A 104 25.62 -12.09 16.74
C GLY A 104 24.58 -10.98 16.72
N LEU A 105 24.48 -10.24 15.61
CA LEU A 105 23.46 -9.20 15.50
C LEU A 105 22.05 -9.79 15.35
N THR A 106 21.89 -10.93 14.66
CA THR A 106 20.58 -11.59 14.57
C THR A 106 19.98 -11.89 15.95
N LEU A 107 20.81 -12.18 16.94
CA LEU A 107 20.39 -12.56 18.28
C LEU A 107 20.54 -11.45 19.33
N HIS A 108 20.98 -10.22 18.97
CA HIS A 108 21.33 -9.20 19.98
C HIS A 108 20.16 -8.79 20.89
N ASP A 109 18.95 -8.78 20.34
CA ASP A 109 17.71 -8.45 21.05
C ASP A 109 16.86 -9.72 21.31
N TYR A 110 17.51 -10.83 21.69
CA TYR A 110 16.83 -12.08 22.06
C TYR A 110 15.80 -11.87 23.19
N ASN A 111 15.99 -10.85 24.04
CA ASN A 111 15.03 -10.47 25.08
C ASN A 111 13.67 -10.03 24.49
N LYS A 112 13.68 -9.39 23.31
CA LYS A 112 12.45 -9.03 22.57
C LYS A 112 11.76 -10.25 22.00
N TYR A 113 12.52 -11.22 21.53
CA TYR A 113 11.99 -12.52 21.14
C TYR A 113 11.29 -13.21 22.32
N CYS A 114 11.95 -13.31 23.48
CA CYS A 114 11.34 -13.88 24.69
C CYS A 114 10.05 -13.15 25.09
N GLN A 115 10.02 -11.82 25.03
CA GLN A 115 8.83 -11.02 25.34
C GLN A 115 7.67 -11.31 24.37
N GLY A 116 7.95 -11.43 23.07
CA GLY A 116 6.94 -11.77 22.05
C GLY A 116 6.39 -13.20 22.19
N GLU A 117 7.20 -14.10 22.72
CA GLU A 117 6.86 -15.50 23.05
C GLU A 117 6.29 -15.67 24.46
N GLU A 118 6.09 -14.57 25.20
CA GLU A 118 5.59 -14.56 26.59
C GLU A 118 6.44 -15.42 27.55
N LYS A 119 7.76 -15.43 27.33
CA LYS A 119 8.77 -16.13 28.14
C LYS A 119 9.68 -15.16 28.87
N ASP A 120 10.18 -15.57 30.03
CA ASP A 120 11.21 -14.83 30.75
C ASP A 120 12.54 -14.85 29.99
N SER A 121 13.16 -13.68 29.83
CA SER A 121 14.49 -13.56 29.23
C SER A 121 15.59 -13.77 30.28
N PRO A 122 16.69 -14.48 29.96
CA PRO A 122 17.82 -14.60 30.88
C PRO A 122 18.47 -13.24 31.15
N LYS A 123 18.95 -13.07 32.38
CA LYS A 123 19.68 -11.86 32.82
C LYS A 123 21.13 -11.92 32.32
N ALA A 124 21.77 -10.76 32.20
CA ALA A 124 23.12 -10.63 31.64
C ALA A 124 24.21 -11.49 32.34
N TYR A 125 24.02 -11.83 33.61
CA TYR A 125 24.95 -12.70 34.36
C TYR A 125 24.68 -14.20 34.18
N GLU A 126 23.53 -14.59 33.61
CA GLU A 126 23.09 -15.98 33.43
C GLU A 126 23.62 -16.54 32.11
N VAL A 127 24.95 -16.58 31.97
CA VAL A 127 25.64 -16.90 30.71
C VAL A 127 25.22 -18.25 30.14
N ASP A 128 25.09 -19.30 30.95
CA ASP A 128 24.67 -20.62 30.47
C ASP A 128 23.25 -20.59 29.87
N SER A 129 22.33 -19.85 30.50
CA SER A 129 20.96 -19.67 30.00
C SER A 129 20.94 -18.87 28.69
N ILE A 130 21.79 -17.85 28.58
CA ILE A 130 21.95 -17.07 27.34
C ILE A 130 22.45 -17.98 26.21
N LEU A 131 23.49 -18.77 26.46
CA LEU A 131 24.04 -19.68 25.45
C LEU A 131 23.04 -20.77 25.03
N ALA A 132 22.28 -21.31 25.98
CA ALA A 132 21.22 -22.27 25.69
C ALA A 132 20.13 -21.66 24.80
N LEU A 133 19.69 -20.43 25.09
CA LEU A 133 18.73 -19.69 24.28
C LEU A 133 19.29 -19.38 22.89
N CYS A 134 20.52 -18.88 22.79
CA CYS A 134 21.17 -18.66 21.49
C CYS A 134 21.28 -19.95 20.68
N GLN A 135 21.51 -21.10 21.34
CA GLN A 135 21.55 -22.38 20.67
C GLN A 135 20.17 -22.83 20.18
N GLU A 136 19.11 -22.62 20.97
CA GLU A 136 17.73 -22.90 20.56
C GLU A 136 17.35 -22.02 19.36
N MET A 137 17.51 -20.70 19.49
CA MET A 137 17.20 -19.74 18.43
C MET A 137 18.02 -20.02 17.18
N GLY A 138 19.32 -20.32 17.30
CA GLY A 138 20.16 -20.67 16.16
C GLY A 138 19.69 -21.92 15.41
N LYS A 139 19.04 -22.87 16.08
CA LYS A 139 18.39 -24.01 15.41
C LYS A 139 17.11 -23.58 14.67
N ARG A 140 16.25 -22.79 15.33
CA ARG A 140 15.00 -22.28 14.72
C ARG A 140 15.26 -21.40 13.51
N LEU A 141 16.28 -20.55 13.60
CA LEU A 141 16.72 -19.63 12.55
C LEU A 141 17.65 -20.28 11.51
N ASN A 142 17.77 -21.62 11.52
CA ASN A 142 18.49 -22.40 10.52
C ASN A 142 19.98 -22.03 10.36
N PHE A 143 20.67 -21.66 11.44
CA PHE A 143 22.10 -21.31 11.40
C PHE A 143 22.98 -22.46 10.86
N GLY A 144 22.52 -23.71 11.01
CA GLY A 144 23.22 -24.89 10.47
C GLY A 144 23.40 -24.86 8.95
N SER A 145 22.40 -24.37 8.21
CA SER A 145 22.47 -24.25 6.75
C SER A 145 23.33 -23.07 6.31
N PHE A 146 23.41 -22.02 7.12
CA PHE A 146 24.29 -20.87 6.89
C PHE A 146 25.76 -21.18 7.19
N TRP A 147 26.03 -21.81 8.33
CA TRP A 147 27.38 -22.10 8.79
C TRP A 147 27.42 -23.36 9.67
N PRO A 148 27.76 -24.55 9.12
CA PRO A 148 27.70 -25.82 9.86
C PRO A 148 28.46 -25.82 11.20
N GLU A 149 29.58 -25.09 11.27
CA GLU A 149 30.43 -25.02 12.46
C GLU A 149 29.95 -24.03 13.54
N TRP A 150 28.83 -23.31 13.34
CA TRP A 150 28.37 -22.21 14.21
C TRP A 150 28.30 -22.59 15.70
N LYS A 151 27.91 -23.83 16.02
CA LYS A 151 27.81 -24.33 17.41
C LYS A 151 29.16 -24.30 18.13
N SER A 152 30.24 -24.44 17.39
CA SER A 152 31.60 -24.36 17.94
C SER A 152 32.06 -22.93 18.24
N TYR A 153 31.28 -21.94 17.82
CA TYR A 153 31.45 -20.51 18.10
C TYR A 153 30.28 -19.95 18.94
N LEU A 154 29.53 -20.81 19.63
CA LEU A 154 28.35 -20.41 20.41
C LEU A 154 28.71 -19.36 21.48
N SER A 155 29.90 -19.46 22.09
CA SER A 155 30.40 -18.50 23.07
C SER A 155 30.58 -17.11 22.47
N GLU A 156 31.17 -16.99 21.27
CA GLU A 156 31.29 -15.72 20.55
C GLU A 156 29.92 -15.16 20.16
N ILE A 157 29.02 -15.99 19.64
CA ILE A 157 27.67 -15.58 19.24
C ILE A 157 26.92 -15.01 20.44
N GLY A 158 26.88 -15.75 21.56
CA GLY A 158 26.22 -15.30 22.78
C GLY A 158 26.87 -14.04 23.38
N PHE A 159 28.20 -13.96 23.35
CA PHE A 159 28.92 -12.77 23.81
C PHE A 159 28.56 -11.55 22.99
N LEU A 160 28.57 -11.66 21.65
CA LEU A 160 28.24 -10.55 20.74
C LEU A 160 26.77 -10.14 20.90
N ALA A 161 25.86 -11.11 20.96
CA ALA A 161 24.44 -10.86 21.17
C ALA A 161 24.19 -10.07 22.47
N GLN A 162 24.73 -10.54 23.59
CA GLN A 162 24.57 -9.88 24.90
C GLN A 162 25.17 -8.47 24.98
N ASN A 163 26.30 -8.26 24.29
CA ASN A 163 27.18 -7.10 24.53
C ASN A 163 27.13 -6.05 23.42
N THR A 164 26.04 -6.01 22.66
CA THR A 164 25.80 -4.99 21.62
C THR A 164 25.63 -3.59 22.25
N GLN A 165 25.05 -3.49 23.45
CA GLN A 165 24.88 -2.23 24.18
C GLN A 165 26.10 -1.89 25.07
N ARG A 166 26.45 -0.59 25.15
CA ARG A 166 27.64 -0.13 25.91
C ARG A 166 27.47 -0.02 27.44
N LYS A 167 26.24 0.04 27.97
CA LYS A 167 25.99 0.35 29.39
C LYS A 167 25.03 -0.62 30.09
N HIS A 168 23.76 -0.62 29.72
CA HIS A 168 22.75 -1.41 30.42
C HIS A 168 22.71 -2.84 29.89
N GLY A 169 22.57 -3.82 30.77
CA GLY A 169 22.42 -5.23 30.39
C GLY A 169 23.65 -5.88 29.75
N SER A 170 24.82 -5.27 29.77
CA SER A 170 26.05 -5.88 29.21
C SER A 170 26.79 -6.73 30.24
N ASN A 171 27.51 -7.76 29.76
CA ASN A 171 28.43 -8.60 30.53
C ASN A 171 29.77 -8.70 29.78
N LEU A 172 30.56 -7.62 29.85
CA LEU A 172 31.85 -7.49 29.16
C LEU A 172 33.01 -8.22 29.85
N VAL A 173 32.78 -8.79 31.03
CA VAL A 173 33.79 -9.52 31.79
C VAL A 173 34.04 -10.86 31.09
N LEU A 174 35.08 -10.92 30.26
CA LEU A 174 35.40 -12.09 29.44
C LEU A 174 35.57 -13.39 30.23
N ALA A 175 35.95 -13.31 31.51
CA ALA A 175 36.09 -14.46 32.40
C ALA A 175 34.75 -15.13 32.77
N ASN A 176 33.62 -14.44 32.59
CA ASN A 176 32.29 -14.99 32.83
C ASN A 176 31.82 -15.90 31.68
N TRP A 177 32.53 -15.89 30.54
CA TRP A 177 32.16 -16.62 29.34
C TRP A 177 33.06 -17.84 29.14
N PRO A 178 32.56 -18.92 28.50
CA PRO A 178 33.41 -20.03 28.09
C PRO A 178 34.51 -19.56 27.10
N ASN A 179 35.50 -20.42 26.89
CA ASN A 179 36.65 -20.08 26.05
C ASN A 179 36.24 -19.70 24.61
N PHE A 180 36.74 -18.56 24.15
CA PHE A 180 36.61 -18.09 22.78
C PHE A 180 37.69 -18.73 21.88
N LYS A 181 37.32 -19.09 20.66
CA LYS A 181 38.22 -19.40 19.55
C LYS A 181 38.86 -18.14 18.97
N LEU A 182 38.09 -17.05 18.86
CA LEU A 182 38.60 -15.79 18.35
C LEU A 182 39.50 -15.09 19.39
N ARG A 183 40.47 -14.32 18.89
CA ARG A 183 41.27 -13.45 19.74
C ARG A 183 40.37 -12.39 20.37
N ARG A 184 40.53 -12.19 21.68
CA ARG A 184 39.73 -11.24 22.49
C ARG A 184 39.61 -9.84 21.85
N HIS A 185 40.70 -9.32 21.27
CA HIS A 185 40.68 -8.01 20.64
C HIS A 185 39.71 -7.95 19.46
N ARG A 186 39.62 -9.00 18.61
CA ARG A 186 38.74 -9.05 17.44
C ARG A 186 37.25 -9.07 17.80
N LEU A 187 36.91 -9.74 18.91
CA LEU A 187 35.55 -9.73 19.46
C LEU A 187 35.14 -8.34 19.93
N LEU A 188 36.03 -7.65 20.65
CA LEU A 188 35.76 -6.30 21.17
C LEU A 188 35.82 -5.23 20.08
N ASN A 189 36.74 -5.37 19.11
CA ASN A 189 36.95 -4.49 17.96
C ASN A 189 37.52 -5.31 16.75
N PRO A 190 36.82 -5.38 15.61
CA PRO A 190 35.73 -4.48 15.22
C PRO A 190 34.32 -5.04 15.46
N LEU A 191 34.17 -6.34 15.75
CA LEU A 191 32.86 -7.01 15.74
C LEU A 191 31.82 -6.34 16.63
N ARG A 192 32.07 -6.28 17.95
CA ARG A 192 31.11 -5.67 18.88
C ARG A 192 30.76 -4.21 18.50
N LEU A 193 31.74 -3.44 18.02
CA LEU A 193 31.52 -2.04 17.64
C LEU A 193 30.65 -1.90 16.39
N LEU A 194 30.80 -2.79 15.40
CA LEU A 194 29.90 -2.86 14.25
C LEU A 194 28.48 -3.19 14.68
N LEU A 195 28.30 -4.15 15.60
CA LEU A 195 26.99 -4.47 16.16
C LEU A 195 26.39 -3.26 16.88
N THR A 196 27.17 -2.59 17.73
CA THR A 196 26.73 -1.37 18.43
C THR A 196 26.31 -0.28 17.45
N PHE A 197 27.07 -0.07 16.36
CA PHE A 197 26.72 0.92 15.35
C PHE A 197 25.37 0.59 14.70
N GLY A 198 25.17 -0.66 14.29
CA GLY A 198 23.92 -1.14 13.70
C GLY A 198 22.72 -0.95 14.63
N ASP A 199 22.83 -1.36 15.89
CA ASP A 199 21.79 -1.24 16.93
C ASP A 199 21.43 0.23 17.22
N VAL A 200 22.43 1.12 17.36
CA VAL A 200 22.16 2.53 17.60
C VAL A 200 21.49 3.20 16.39
N ALA A 201 21.90 2.84 15.17
CA ALA A 201 21.40 3.46 13.95
C ALA A 201 19.91 3.18 13.71
N VAL A 202 19.42 1.97 14.01
CA VAL A 202 18.01 1.59 13.78
C VAL A 202 17.00 2.24 14.72
N HIS A 203 17.49 2.92 15.77
CA HIS A 203 16.68 3.71 16.69
C HIS A 203 16.49 5.18 16.27
N MET A 204 17.13 5.61 15.19
CA MET A 204 16.97 6.96 14.67
C MET A 204 15.62 7.09 13.96
N THR A 205 14.94 8.22 14.13
CA THR A 205 13.66 8.55 13.43
C THR A 205 13.79 9.75 12.51
N ASN A 206 14.92 10.47 12.59
CA ASN A 206 15.11 11.71 11.87
C ASN A 206 16.59 11.84 11.47
N PRO A 207 16.91 12.18 10.20
CA PRO A 207 18.28 12.35 9.75
C PRO A 207 19.08 13.35 10.60
N ALA A 208 18.44 14.41 11.11
CA ALA A 208 19.09 15.44 11.92
C ALA A 208 19.53 14.94 13.31
N GLU A 209 19.10 13.76 13.76
CA GLU A 209 19.54 13.18 15.04
C GLU A 209 21.05 12.92 15.08
N VAL A 210 21.72 12.83 13.92
CA VAL A 210 23.19 12.70 13.85
C VAL A 210 23.95 13.87 14.46
N ILE A 211 23.34 15.05 14.55
CA ILE A 211 23.95 16.23 15.20
C ILE A 211 23.14 16.78 16.37
N THR A 212 21.84 16.45 16.46
CA THR A 212 20.95 17.04 17.47
C THR A 212 20.78 16.18 18.72
N THR A 213 21.29 14.94 18.72
CA THR A 213 21.13 14.00 19.84
C THR A 213 22.41 13.25 20.18
N THR A 214 22.50 12.75 21.42
CA THR A 214 23.61 11.88 21.86
C THR A 214 23.70 10.54 21.11
N ARG A 215 22.71 10.17 20.29
CA ARG A 215 22.83 8.99 19.42
C ARG A 215 23.81 9.25 18.28
N GLY A 216 23.78 10.45 17.70
CA GLY A 216 24.73 10.88 16.68
C GLY A 216 26.17 10.83 17.18
N ASP A 217 26.41 11.37 18.38
CA ASP A 217 27.72 11.31 19.03
C ASP A 217 28.19 9.86 19.19
N ARG A 218 27.32 8.95 19.65
CA ARG A 218 27.68 7.53 19.81
C ARG A 218 28.02 6.84 18.49
N LEU A 219 27.32 7.19 17.40
CA LEU A 219 27.63 6.64 16.08
C LEU A 219 29.00 7.16 15.60
N GLN A 220 29.28 8.45 15.79
CA GLN A 220 30.58 9.03 15.45
C GLN A 220 31.71 8.42 16.31
N ASP A 221 31.50 8.28 17.62
CA ASP A 221 32.44 7.59 18.53
C ASP A 221 32.73 6.16 18.03
N CYS A 222 31.71 5.44 17.54
CA CYS A 222 31.91 4.10 16.99
C CYS A 222 32.75 4.13 15.70
N LEU A 223 32.58 5.12 14.82
CA LEU A 223 33.43 5.26 13.62
C LEU A 223 34.88 5.54 14.01
N ASP A 224 35.08 6.43 15.00
CA ASP A 224 36.40 6.79 15.50
C ASP A 224 37.09 5.57 16.17
N ASP A 225 36.37 4.81 17.01
CA ASP A 225 36.83 3.58 17.65
C ASP A 225 37.15 2.46 16.63
N LEU A 226 36.44 2.43 15.51
CA LEU A 226 36.68 1.53 14.37
C LEU A 226 37.81 2.03 13.46
N CYS A 227 38.38 3.21 13.73
CA CYS A 227 39.37 3.89 12.89
C CYS A 227 38.89 4.14 11.45
N ILE A 228 37.58 4.37 11.26
CA ILE A 228 37.00 4.71 9.96
C ILE A 228 37.11 6.22 9.77
N PRO A 229 37.87 6.73 8.76
CA PRO A 229 38.14 8.17 8.59
C PRO A 229 36.97 8.89 7.89
N ARG A 230 35.77 8.76 8.44
CA ARG A 230 34.51 9.30 7.92
C ARG A 230 33.75 10.03 9.01
N LYS A 231 32.96 11.02 8.60
CA LYS A 231 32.00 11.71 9.46
C LYS A 231 30.58 11.52 8.96
N LEU A 232 29.64 11.59 9.89
CA LEU A 232 28.22 11.56 9.58
C LEU A 232 27.73 12.94 9.13
N VAL A 233 27.03 12.96 8.00
CA VAL A 233 26.32 14.15 7.49
C VAL A 233 24.93 13.72 7.03
N TYR A 234 24.02 14.67 6.85
CA TYR A 234 22.63 14.38 6.47
C TYR A 234 22.06 15.46 5.55
N HIS A 235 20.98 15.09 4.88
CA HIS A 235 19.98 16.04 4.40
C HIS A 235 18.59 15.63 4.89
N ARG A 236 17.70 16.62 4.96
CA ARG A 236 16.31 16.42 5.39
C ARG A 236 15.39 17.44 4.73
N LEU A 237 14.23 16.98 4.31
CA LEU A 237 13.09 17.80 3.95
C LEU A 237 12.13 17.86 5.12
N ARG A 238 11.66 19.05 5.49
CA ARG A 238 10.76 19.23 6.63
C ARG A 238 9.42 18.48 6.47
N ASP A 239 8.90 18.45 5.23
CA ASP A 239 7.63 17.81 4.89
C ASP A 239 7.77 16.95 3.62
N VAL A 240 7.12 15.79 3.61
CA VAL A 240 6.97 14.93 2.44
C VAL A 240 5.66 15.26 1.72
N THR A 241 5.74 15.93 0.57
CA THR A 241 4.57 16.37 -0.21
C THR A 241 4.16 15.39 -1.31
N GLY A 242 5.11 14.59 -1.81
CA GLY A 242 4.88 13.62 -2.87
C GLY A 242 5.99 13.63 -3.93
N ILE A 243 5.64 13.98 -5.17
CA ILE A 243 6.55 13.85 -6.32
C ILE A 243 7.65 14.92 -6.27
N LEU A 244 7.32 16.14 -5.86
CA LEU A 244 8.25 17.25 -5.73
C LEU A 244 9.30 16.98 -4.65
N SER A 245 8.87 16.59 -3.43
CA SER A 245 9.80 16.23 -2.35
C SER A 245 10.70 15.06 -2.74
N ASN A 246 10.16 14.04 -3.42
CA ASN A 246 10.95 12.93 -3.94
C ASN A 246 11.94 13.35 -5.03
N GLY A 247 11.52 14.27 -5.92
CA GLY A 247 12.39 14.87 -6.93
C GLY A 247 13.57 15.63 -6.33
N ILE A 248 13.31 16.42 -5.28
CA ILE A 248 14.35 17.12 -4.53
C ILE A 248 15.28 16.12 -3.85
N HIS A 249 14.73 15.13 -3.13
CA HIS A 249 15.50 14.10 -2.44
C HIS A 249 16.46 13.37 -3.39
N ASN A 250 15.97 12.91 -4.53
CA ASN A 250 16.77 12.21 -5.55
C ASN A 250 17.87 13.10 -6.13
N ALA A 251 17.57 14.37 -6.39
CA ALA A 251 18.57 15.28 -6.93
C ALA A 251 19.65 15.62 -5.88
N VAL A 252 19.32 15.68 -4.59
CA VAL A 252 20.31 15.79 -3.50
C VAL A 252 21.16 14.52 -3.42
N LEU A 253 20.58 13.32 -3.53
CA LEU A 253 21.36 12.07 -3.59
C LEU A 253 22.34 12.06 -4.78
N ALA A 254 21.89 12.48 -5.96
CA ALA A 254 22.75 12.56 -7.14
C ALA A 254 23.90 13.56 -6.96
N PHE A 255 23.63 14.71 -6.33
CA PHE A 255 24.62 15.73 -6.03
C PHE A 255 25.65 15.23 -5.00
N THR A 256 25.19 14.68 -3.88
CA THR A 256 26.05 14.19 -2.78
C THR A 256 26.94 13.02 -3.21
N LYS A 257 26.50 12.21 -4.18
CA LYS A 257 27.36 11.19 -4.82
C LYS A 257 28.59 11.79 -5.52
N GLN A 258 28.46 12.97 -6.14
CA GLN A 258 29.60 13.67 -6.76
C GLN A 258 30.60 14.15 -5.70
N GLU A 259 30.10 14.49 -4.51
CA GLU A 259 30.89 14.87 -3.33
C GLU A 259 31.45 13.66 -2.55
N LYS A 260 31.29 12.44 -3.08
CA LYS A 260 31.72 11.16 -2.46
C LYS A 260 31.06 10.88 -1.11
N TRP A 261 29.83 11.36 -0.90
CA TRP A 261 29.03 10.99 0.26
C TRP A 261 28.31 9.68 -0.03
N GLN A 262 28.50 8.69 0.84
CA GLN A 262 27.85 7.40 0.70
C GLN A 262 26.64 7.33 1.64
N PRO A 263 25.41 7.22 1.11
CA PRO A 263 24.23 7.08 1.96
C PRO A 263 24.27 5.76 2.72
N ILE A 264 23.92 5.79 4.00
CA ILE A 264 23.91 4.61 4.88
C ILE A 264 22.58 4.41 5.59
N LEU A 265 21.75 5.43 5.72
CA LEU A 265 20.43 5.37 6.35
C LEU A 265 19.46 6.25 5.56
N TYR A 266 18.28 5.71 5.27
CA TYR A 266 17.21 6.42 4.56
C TYR A 266 15.96 6.53 5.43
N PHE A 267 15.36 7.71 5.44
CA PHE A 267 14.15 8.10 6.17
C PHE A 267 13.15 8.69 5.17
N ALA A 268 11.85 8.69 5.45
CA ALA A 268 10.87 9.25 4.50
C ALA A 268 11.21 10.71 4.11
N GLN A 269 11.78 11.45 5.05
CA GLN A 269 12.16 12.86 4.94
C GLN A 269 13.59 13.11 4.43
N GLY A 270 14.49 12.12 4.36
CA GLY A 270 15.91 12.41 4.09
C GLY A 270 16.86 11.23 4.22
N ALA A 271 18.16 11.49 4.24
CA ALA A 271 19.17 10.45 4.38
C ALA A 271 20.35 10.90 5.24
N VAL A 272 21.04 9.93 5.84
CA VAL A 272 22.34 10.10 6.50
C VAL A 272 23.40 9.44 5.64
N TYR A 273 24.57 10.07 5.59
CA TYR A 273 25.69 9.70 4.75
C TYR A 273 26.98 9.57 5.57
N LEU A 274 27.86 8.71 5.08
CA LEU A 274 29.29 8.74 5.38
C LEU A 274 29.99 9.69 4.41
N ALA A 275 30.50 10.80 4.93
CA ALA A 275 31.31 11.74 4.18
C ALA A 275 32.80 11.61 4.56
N PRO A 276 33.75 11.89 3.63
CA PRO A 276 35.14 12.09 3.99
C PRO A 276 35.32 13.11 5.14
N GLN A 277 36.29 12.89 6.04
CA GLN A 277 36.52 13.79 7.19
C GLN A 277 36.71 15.26 6.78
N GLY A 278 37.49 15.48 5.71
CA GLY A 278 37.80 16.80 5.14
C GLY A 278 36.72 17.39 4.22
N THR A 279 35.55 16.77 4.12
CA THR A 279 34.44 17.28 3.30
C THR A 279 34.03 18.69 3.73
N LYS A 280 33.95 19.60 2.75
CA LYS A 280 33.42 20.96 2.91
C LYS A 280 31.90 20.94 2.85
N VAL A 281 31.28 21.96 3.45
CA VAL A 281 29.84 22.19 3.33
C VAL A 281 29.48 22.43 1.86
N PRO A 282 28.46 21.74 1.31
CA PRO A 282 27.98 21.98 -0.05
C PRO A 282 27.59 23.43 -0.29
N GLU A 283 27.91 23.96 -1.47
CA GLU A 283 27.50 25.32 -1.86
C GLU A 283 25.99 25.38 -2.16
N SER A 284 25.26 26.18 -1.38
CA SER A 284 23.80 26.23 -1.41
C SER A 284 23.23 26.67 -2.76
N GLU A 285 23.73 27.77 -3.31
CA GLU A 285 23.23 28.32 -4.58
C GLU A 285 23.48 27.38 -5.77
N LYS A 286 24.62 26.67 -5.76
CA LYS A 286 24.92 25.65 -6.76
C LYS A 286 23.92 24.49 -6.70
N LEU A 287 23.65 23.97 -5.50
CA LEU A 287 22.69 22.86 -5.34
C LEU A 287 21.27 23.29 -5.70
N LYS A 288 20.81 24.45 -5.23
CA LYS A 288 19.50 25.02 -5.60
C LYS A 288 19.32 25.14 -7.11
N SER A 289 20.35 25.60 -7.82
CA SER A 289 20.34 25.70 -9.29
C SER A 289 20.22 24.32 -9.96
N VAL A 290 20.96 23.32 -9.46
CA VAL A 290 20.86 21.93 -9.94
C VAL A 290 19.45 21.36 -9.70
N LEU A 291 18.86 21.62 -8.53
CA LEU A 291 17.52 21.17 -8.17
C LEU A 291 16.45 21.76 -9.09
N TRP A 292 16.51 23.07 -9.32
CA TRP A 292 15.59 23.73 -10.25
C TRP A 292 15.69 23.14 -11.67
N ASN A 293 16.91 23.01 -12.21
CA ASN A 293 17.14 22.47 -13.55
C ASN A 293 16.58 21.04 -13.70
N ALA A 294 16.63 20.23 -12.63
CA ALA A 294 16.08 18.89 -12.64
C ALA A 294 14.53 18.89 -12.77
N ILE A 295 13.85 19.78 -12.04
CA ILE A 295 12.39 19.92 -12.10
C ILE A 295 11.96 20.53 -13.44
N GLU A 296 12.64 21.60 -13.87
CA GLU A 296 12.41 22.26 -15.15
C GLU A 296 12.51 21.24 -16.29
N LYS A 297 13.58 20.44 -16.34
CA LYS A 297 13.74 19.41 -17.38
C LYS A 297 12.58 18.42 -17.43
N ILE A 298 12.06 17.99 -16.28
CA ILE A 298 10.94 17.05 -16.21
C ILE A 298 9.65 17.70 -16.77
N LEU A 299 9.37 18.94 -16.36
CA LEU A 299 8.16 19.64 -16.76
C LEU A 299 8.21 20.12 -18.21
N SER A 300 9.35 20.62 -18.68
CA SER A 300 9.48 21.24 -20.00
C SER A 300 9.13 20.27 -21.13
N GLY A 301 9.64 19.03 -21.08
CA GLY A 301 9.32 18.03 -22.10
C GLY A 301 7.83 17.67 -22.12
N ALA A 302 7.20 17.57 -20.95
CA ALA A 302 5.76 17.28 -20.86
C ALA A 302 4.88 18.47 -21.27
N MET A 303 5.33 19.71 -21.03
CA MET A 303 4.63 20.93 -21.45
C MET A 303 4.70 21.12 -22.96
N LEU A 304 5.89 21.06 -23.57
CA LEU A 304 6.04 21.27 -25.02
C LEU A 304 5.36 20.16 -25.84
N GLY A 305 5.31 18.93 -25.34
CA GLY A 305 4.50 17.87 -25.94
C GLY A 305 2.98 18.04 -25.74
N GLY A 306 2.53 19.12 -25.10
CA GLY A 306 1.11 19.40 -24.85
C GLY A 306 0.45 18.45 -23.85
N ASN A 307 1.20 17.69 -23.04
CA ASN A 307 0.61 16.76 -22.08
C ASN A 307 0.07 17.49 -20.84
N ILE A 308 0.81 18.46 -20.33
CA ILE A 308 0.48 19.25 -19.13
C ILE A 308 0.55 20.76 -19.42
N GLY A 309 0.08 21.61 -18.51
CA GLY A 309 0.22 23.07 -18.62
C GLY A 309 -0.70 23.73 -19.64
N PHE A 310 -1.37 22.95 -20.48
CA PHE A 310 -2.33 23.42 -21.48
C PHE A 310 -3.69 22.73 -21.33
N LYS A 311 -4.77 23.48 -21.54
CA LYS A 311 -6.14 22.95 -21.61
C LYS A 311 -6.88 23.60 -22.77
N ARG A 312 -7.47 22.78 -23.64
CA ARG A 312 -8.42 23.24 -24.66
C ARG A 312 -9.83 23.23 -24.07
N ASP A 313 -10.57 24.32 -24.26
CA ASP A 313 -11.99 24.38 -23.94
C ASP A 313 -12.79 24.98 -25.11
N GLY A 314 -14.08 25.27 -24.89
CA GLY A 314 -14.94 25.83 -25.92
C GLY A 314 -14.52 27.21 -26.45
N LYS A 315 -13.45 27.81 -25.92
CA LYS A 315 -12.88 29.09 -26.37
C LYS A 315 -11.47 28.98 -26.97
N GLY A 316 -10.94 27.76 -27.11
CA GLY A 316 -9.61 27.49 -27.66
C GLY A 316 -8.63 26.95 -26.62
N VAL A 317 -7.36 26.84 -27.00
CA VAL A 317 -6.27 26.44 -26.09
C VAL A 317 -5.94 27.56 -25.10
N LYS A 318 -5.78 27.18 -23.83
CA LYS A 318 -5.31 28.04 -22.74
C LYS A 318 -4.00 27.50 -22.19
N VAL A 319 -3.09 28.41 -21.87
CA VAL A 319 -1.80 28.13 -21.23
C VAL A 319 -1.86 28.46 -19.74
N SER A 320 -1.18 27.67 -18.91
CA SER A 320 -1.05 27.93 -17.47
C SER A 320 0.00 29.02 -17.18
N PRO A 321 -0.14 29.78 -16.09
CA PRO A 321 0.87 30.75 -15.66
C PRO A 321 2.25 30.11 -15.47
N GLN A 322 2.32 28.90 -14.92
CA GLN A 322 3.58 28.19 -14.70
C GLN A 322 4.30 27.90 -16.02
N THR A 323 3.57 27.58 -17.08
CA THR A 323 4.17 27.38 -18.41
C THR A 323 4.73 28.68 -18.97
N LEU A 324 4.00 29.79 -18.82
CA LEU A 324 4.49 31.12 -19.22
C LEU A 324 5.72 31.58 -18.43
N GLU A 325 5.85 31.17 -17.18
CA GLU A 325 6.97 31.51 -16.30
C GLU A 325 8.19 30.61 -16.51
N LEU A 326 7.99 29.36 -16.96
CA LEU A 326 9.06 28.38 -17.18
C LEU A 326 9.82 28.63 -18.49
N PHE A 327 9.13 29.11 -19.52
CA PHE A 327 9.71 29.33 -20.85
C PHE A 327 9.84 30.81 -21.16
N SER A 328 10.90 31.17 -21.87
CA SER A 328 10.91 32.47 -22.56
C SER A 328 9.80 32.52 -23.63
N PRO A 329 9.27 33.72 -23.95
CA PRO A 329 8.30 33.87 -25.03
C PRO A 329 8.76 33.27 -26.35
N GLU A 330 10.05 33.40 -26.68
CA GLU A 330 10.65 32.78 -27.86
C GLU A 330 10.48 31.26 -27.86
N GLN A 331 11.00 30.60 -26.81
CA GLN A 331 10.95 29.15 -26.69
C GLN A 331 9.53 28.62 -26.78
N LEU A 332 8.59 29.33 -26.14
CA LEU A 332 7.19 28.93 -26.12
C LEU A 332 6.54 29.11 -27.50
N ILE A 333 6.71 30.25 -28.17
CA ILE A 333 6.17 30.48 -29.53
C ILE A 333 6.66 29.40 -30.50
N ARG A 334 7.95 29.07 -30.46
CA ARG A 334 8.54 28.02 -31.31
C ARG A 334 8.00 26.62 -31.00
N GLY A 335 7.67 26.33 -29.75
CA GLY A 335 7.16 25.03 -29.32
C GLY A 335 5.64 24.85 -29.41
N LEU A 336 4.86 25.93 -29.53
CA LEU A 336 3.40 25.87 -29.59
C LEU A 336 2.81 25.02 -30.75
N PRO A 337 3.42 24.92 -31.94
CA PRO A 337 2.92 24.03 -33.00
C PRO A 337 2.70 22.59 -32.53
N GLU A 338 3.65 22.01 -31.79
CA GLU A 338 3.52 20.66 -31.24
C GLU A 338 2.36 20.55 -30.24
N VAL A 339 2.24 21.54 -29.35
CA VAL A 339 1.15 21.62 -28.36
C VAL A 339 -0.22 21.72 -29.04
N ILE A 340 -0.35 22.55 -30.08
CA ILE A 340 -1.58 22.75 -30.82
C ILE A 340 -1.99 21.46 -31.51
N THR A 341 -1.08 20.80 -32.22
CA THR A 341 -1.33 19.49 -32.84
C THR A 341 -1.72 18.43 -31.81
N ALA A 342 -1.13 18.47 -30.61
CA ALA A 342 -1.46 17.55 -29.54
C ALA A 342 -2.85 17.81 -28.91
N LYS A 343 -3.26 19.08 -28.75
CA LYS A 343 -4.52 19.47 -28.07
C LYS A 343 -5.71 19.63 -29.00
N VAL A 344 -5.50 19.96 -30.26
CA VAL A 344 -6.53 20.18 -31.27
C VAL A 344 -6.65 18.93 -32.13
N ARG A 345 -7.49 17.97 -31.70
CA ARG A 345 -7.70 16.63 -32.31
C ARG A 345 -9.16 16.30 -32.64
N ASN A 346 -9.95 17.30 -33.03
CA ASN A 346 -11.38 17.16 -33.31
C ASN A 346 -11.66 16.90 -34.80
N ASP A 347 -10.94 15.97 -35.42
CA ASP A 347 -10.98 15.71 -36.87
C ASP A 347 -12.40 15.39 -37.37
N LYS A 348 -13.18 14.66 -36.54
CA LYS A 348 -14.56 14.26 -36.86
C LYS A 348 -15.57 15.41 -36.79
N ALA A 349 -15.24 16.47 -36.05
CA ALA A 349 -16.11 17.63 -35.85
C ALA A 349 -15.28 18.91 -35.65
N PRO A 350 -14.70 19.47 -36.73
CA PRO A 350 -13.98 20.73 -36.68
C PRO A 350 -14.85 21.87 -36.12
N ALA A 351 -14.23 22.80 -35.40
CA ALA A 351 -14.91 23.96 -34.82
C ALA A 351 -15.17 25.04 -35.88
N THR A 352 -14.25 25.20 -36.83
CA THR A 352 -14.26 26.23 -37.88
C THR A 352 -15.63 26.37 -38.57
N PRO A 353 -16.29 25.32 -39.09
CA PRO A 353 -17.59 25.46 -39.77
C PRO A 353 -18.66 26.16 -38.91
N LYS A 354 -18.78 25.77 -37.63
CA LYS A 354 -19.73 26.38 -36.69
C LYS A 354 -19.36 27.82 -36.36
N ARG A 355 -18.05 28.14 -36.35
CA ARG A 355 -17.58 29.51 -36.12
C ARG A 355 -17.90 30.40 -37.32
N LEU A 356 -17.62 29.95 -38.54
CA LEU A 356 -17.95 30.70 -39.76
C LEU A 356 -19.44 30.97 -39.89
N ALA A 357 -20.31 29.99 -39.61
CA ALA A 357 -21.76 30.17 -39.63
C ALA A 357 -22.29 31.22 -38.63
N SER A 358 -21.48 31.61 -37.64
CA SER A 358 -21.82 32.66 -36.67
C SER A 358 -21.35 34.06 -37.10
N LEU A 359 -20.61 34.17 -38.21
CA LEU A 359 -20.17 35.43 -38.80
C LEU A 359 -21.20 35.93 -39.82
N GLU A 360 -21.22 37.24 -40.07
CA GLU A 360 -22.05 37.85 -41.12
C GLU A 360 -21.35 37.64 -42.48
N LEU A 361 -21.53 36.45 -43.05
CA LEU A 361 -20.98 36.05 -44.36
C LEU A 361 -22.12 35.76 -45.33
N SER A 362 -21.91 36.01 -46.62
CA SER A 362 -22.85 35.58 -47.65
C SER A 362 -22.88 34.05 -47.79
N GLU A 363 -23.99 33.51 -48.30
CA GLU A 363 -24.17 32.06 -48.47
C GLU A 363 -23.11 31.48 -49.43
N SER A 364 -22.73 32.22 -50.48
CA SER A 364 -21.66 31.86 -51.40
C SER A 364 -20.26 31.88 -50.78
N GLU A 365 -19.98 32.81 -49.85
CA GLU A 365 -18.72 32.83 -49.11
C GLU A 365 -18.61 31.65 -48.14
N LEU A 366 -19.71 31.30 -47.46
CA LEU A 366 -19.76 30.15 -46.56
C LEU A 366 -19.52 28.83 -47.30
N GLU A 367 -20.16 28.63 -48.46
CA GLU A 367 -19.91 27.45 -49.31
C GLU A 367 -18.46 27.37 -49.79
N ARG A 368 -17.88 28.50 -50.20
CA ARG A 368 -16.48 28.56 -50.62
C ARG A 368 -15.53 28.21 -49.47
N LEU A 369 -15.71 28.80 -48.30
CA LEU A 369 -14.86 28.57 -47.13
C LEU A 369 -15.02 27.18 -46.52
N ALA A 370 -16.16 26.51 -46.75
CA ALA A 370 -16.39 25.15 -46.27
C ALA A 370 -15.30 24.17 -46.75
N ALA A 371 -14.77 24.36 -47.97
CA ALA A 371 -13.69 23.53 -48.50
C ALA A 371 -12.34 23.68 -47.76
N GLY A 372 -12.14 24.77 -47.01
CA GLY A 372 -10.99 25.01 -46.13
C GLY A 372 -11.28 24.80 -44.64
N SER A 373 -12.50 24.38 -44.27
CA SER A 373 -12.96 24.39 -42.86
C SER A 373 -12.76 23.04 -42.15
N ASP A 374 -11.53 22.53 -42.13
CA ASP A 374 -11.17 21.29 -41.43
C ASP A 374 -10.31 21.54 -40.17
N ILE A 375 -9.70 20.49 -39.61
CA ILE A 375 -8.89 20.59 -38.39
C ILE A 375 -7.66 21.49 -38.54
N ARG A 376 -7.10 21.62 -39.76
CA ARG A 376 -5.94 22.48 -40.03
C ARG A 376 -6.28 23.94 -39.74
N SER A 377 -7.50 24.34 -40.09
CA SER A 377 -8.03 25.68 -39.79
C SER A 377 -8.22 25.91 -38.30
N ASP A 378 -8.70 24.90 -37.56
CA ASP A 378 -8.79 24.99 -36.10
C ASP A 378 -7.39 25.15 -35.46
N GLN A 379 -6.40 24.39 -35.93
CA GLN A 379 -5.03 24.42 -35.41
C GLN A 379 -4.38 25.79 -35.64
N LEU A 380 -4.42 26.30 -36.88
CA LEU A 380 -3.82 27.61 -37.21
C LEU A 380 -4.53 28.75 -36.47
N ALA A 381 -5.87 28.74 -36.42
CA ALA A 381 -6.64 29.79 -35.74
C ALA A 381 -6.37 29.80 -34.22
N GLU A 382 -6.33 28.64 -33.57
CA GLU A 382 -6.06 28.55 -32.13
C GLU A 382 -4.60 28.87 -31.80
N LEU A 383 -3.63 28.54 -32.68
CA LEU A 383 -2.23 28.96 -32.55
C LEU A 383 -2.10 30.50 -32.57
N ILE A 384 -2.62 31.14 -33.63
CA ILE A 384 -2.54 32.60 -33.80
C ILE A 384 -3.27 33.29 -32.65
N GLY A 385 -4.48 32.82 -32.31
CA GLY A 385 -5.26 33.40 -31.23
C GLY A 385 -4.57 33.30 -29.86
N LEU A 386 -3.92 32.18 -29.57
CA LEU A 386 -3.15 32.02 -28.32
C LEU A 386 -1.94 32.96 -28.28
N VAL A 387 -1.16 33.00 -29.37
CA VAL A 387 0.05 33.84 -29.44
C VAL A 387 -0.29 35.33 -29.39
N GLN A 388 -1.33 35.76 -30.12
CA GLN A 388 -1.82 37.13 -30.04
C GLN A 388 -2.20 37.49 -28.61
N LYS A 389 -2.95 36.62 -27.93
CA LYS A 389 -3.46 36.89 -26.58
C LYS A 389 -2.35 37.01 -25.55
N GLU A 390 -1.40 36.09 -25.55
CA GLU A 390 -0.39 35.99 -24.48
C GLU A 390 0.83 36.89 -24.71
N PHE A 391 1.23 37.14 -25.97
CA PHE A 391 2.48 37.87 -26.27
C PHE A 391 2.27 39.18 -27.01
N PHE A 392 1.24 39.29 -27.86
CA PHE A 392 1.10 40.42 -28.81
C PHE A 392 -0.20 41.22 -28.65
N SER A 393 -0.85 41.16 -27.50
CA SER A 393 -2.16 41.81 -27.27
C SER A 393 -2.12 43.34 -27.40
N LYS A 394 -0.93 43.94 -27.30
CA LYS A 394 -0.68 45.38 -27.42
C LYS A 394 0.15 45.75 -28.65
N THR A 395 0.35 44.82 -29.59
CA THR A 395 1.21 44.99 -30.77
C THR A 395 0.35 45.14 -32.02
N PRO A 396 0.07 46.37 -32.49
CA PRO A 396 -0.81 46.59 -33.64
C PRO A 396 -0.24 46.02 -34.95
N GLU A 397 1.09 45.86 -35.06
CA GLU A 397 1.78 45.30 -36.23
C GLU A 397 1.60 43.79 -36.36
N PHE A 398 1.16 43.09 -35.31
CA PHE A 398 1.03 41.63 -35.31
C PHE A 398 0.02 41.15 -36.35
N THR A 399 -1.18 41.72 -36.37
CA THR A 399 -2.24 41.28 -37.28
C THR A 399 -1.84 41.48 -38.75
N PRO A 400 -1.35 42.66 -39.19
CA PRO A 400 -0.81 42.84 -40.54
C PRO A 400 0.29 41.84 -40.89
N TRP A 401 1.24 41.61 -39.98
CA TRP A 401 2.35 40.67 -40.21
C TRP A 401 1.87 39.24 -40.45
N VAL A 402 0.90 38.76 -39.64
CA VAL A 402 0.34 37.41 -39.81
C VAL A 402 -0.33 37.25 -41.18
N LEU A 403 -1.09 38.24 -41.63
CA LEU A 403 -1.77 38.19 -42.93
C LEU A 403 -0.78 38.19 -44.10
N GLU A 404 0.26 39.02 -44.02
CA GLU A 404 1.35 39.06 -45.01
C GLU A 404 2.12 37.74 -45.06
N GLN A 405 2.49 37.21 -43.89
CA GLN A 405 3.27 35.97 -43.79
C GLN A 405 2.50 34.76 -44.32
N LEU A 406 1.18 34.72 -44.10
CA LEU A 406 0.31 33.69 -44.65
C LEU A 406 -0.13 33.96 -46.09
N LYS A 407 0.20 35.13 -46.67
CA LYS A 407 -0.18 35.58 -48.02
C LYS A 407 -1.69 35.59 -48.24
N ILE A 408 -2.43 36.10 -47.26
CA ILE A 408 -3.90 36.18 -47.25
C ILE A 408 -4.45 37.61 -47.05
N GLN A 409 -3.60 38.63 -47.15
CA GLN A 409 -3.96 40.04 -46.93
C GLN A 409 -4.97 40.58 -47.96
N ASP A 410 -5.09 39.95 -49.13
CA ASP A 410 -6.02 40.35 -50.18
C ASP A 410 -7.43 39.74 -49.98
N GLU A 411 -7.55 38.71 -49.11
CA GLU A 411 -8.79 37.98 -48.87
C GLU A 411 -9.52 38.38 -47.57
N ILE A 412 -8.78 38.84 -46.56
CA ILE A 412 -9.34 39.22 -45.26
C ILE A 412 -8.68 40.49 -44.72
N THR A 413 -9.48 41.44 -44.25
CA THR A 413 -8.97 42.69 -43.67
C THR A 413 -8.60 42.54 -42.19
N THR A 414 -7.77 43.45 -41.69
CA THR A 414 -7.38 43.44 -40.28
C THR A 414 -8.59 43.56 -39.34
N GLU A 415 -9.60 44.35 -39.67
CA GLU A 415 -10.82 44.52 -38.89
C GLU A 415 -11.63 43.22 -38.80
N GLN A 416 -11.69 42.46 -39.90
CA GLN A 416 -12.39 41.18 -39.96
C GLN A 416 -11.72 40.11 -39.09
N THR A 417 -10.40 40.19 -38.88
CA THR A 417 -9.68 39.28 -37.96
C THR A 417 -9.93 39.57 -36.48
N GLN A 418 -10.51 40.72 -36.12
CA GLN A 418 -10.74 41.12 -34.72
C GLN A 418 -12.16 40.82 -34.21
N VAL A 419 -13.00 40.12 -35.00
CA VAL A 419 -14.37 39.79 -34.60
C VAL A 419 -14.38 38.76 -33.47
N GLN A 420 -14.81 39.18 -32.27
CA GLN A 420 -14.92 38.31 -31.10
C GLN A 420 -16.37 38.13 -30.64
N LYS A 421 -16.77 36.89 -30.34
CA LYS A 421 -18.06 36.57 -29.68
C LYS A 421 -17.82 35.60 -28.53
N GLY A 422 -18.36 35.90 -27.34
CA GLY A 422 -18.24 35.03 -26.16
C GLY A 422 -16.80 34.78 -25.68
N GLY A 423 -15.83 35.61 -26.07
CA GLY A 423 -14.40 35.46 -25.76
C GLY A 423 -13.64 34.51 -26.68
N VAL A 424 -14.20 34.18 -27.85
CA VAL A 424 -13.51 33.48 -28.95
C VAL A 424 -13.26 34.47 -30.07
N ASN A 425 -12.07 34.46 -30.67
CA ASN A 425 -11.79 35.25 -31.87
C ASN A 425 -12.20 34.47 -33.12
N TYR A 426 -13.35 34.83 -33.68
CA TYR A 426 -13.91 34.19 -34.88
C TYR A 426 -13.19 34.64 -36.15
N GLY A 427 -12.59 35.83 -36.14
CA GLY A 427 -11.83 36.37 -37.26
C GLY A 427 -10.63 35.50 -37.65
N TRP A 428 -9.92 34.95 -36.65
CA TRP A 428 -8.81 34.02 -36.93
C TRP A 428 -9.25 32.68 -37.53
N TYR A 429 -10.44 32.19 -37.20
CA TYR A 429 -11.01 31.00 -37.86
C TYR A 429 -11.34 31.27 -39.34
N ARG A 430 -11.79 32.48 -39.68
CA ARG A 430 -11.97 32.89 -41.07
C ARG A 430 -10.63 32.98 -41.81
N ALA A 431 -9.63 33.66 -41.24
CA ALA A 431 -8.30 33.77 -41.83
C ALA A 431 -7.65 32.40 -42.08
N ALA A 432 -7.77 31.49 -41.11
CA ALA A 432 -7.25 30.13 -41.24
C ALA A 432 -7.96 29.34 -42.35
N ALA A 433 -9.28 29.45 -42.46
CA ALA A 433 -10.05 28.82 -43.53
C ALA A 433 -9.64 29.30 -44.93
N GLU A 434 -9.33 30.59 -45.11
CA GLU A 434 -8.80 31.12 -46.38
C GLU A 434 -7.43 30.54 -46.72
N TYR A 435 -6.54 30.43 -45.73
CA TYR A 435 -5.22 29.85 -45.92
C TYR A 435 -5.31 28.37 -46.34
N VAL A 436 -6.11 27.57 -45.63
CA VAL A 436 -6.29 26.14 -45.90
C VAL A 436 -6.98 25.92 -47.25
N LEU A 437 -7.92 26.79 -47.64
CA LEU A 437 -8.57 26.74 -48.95
C LEU A 437 -7.56 26.87 -50.11
N LYS A 438 -6.54 27.73 -49.96
CA LYS A 438 -5.46 27.89 -50.95
C LYS A 438 -4.44 26.73 -50.94
N HIS A 439 -4.38 25.96 -49.86
CA HIS A 439 -3.38 24.91 -49.62
C HIS A 439 -4.02 23.54 -49.32
N GLN A 440 -5.12 23.22 -49.99
CA GLN A 440 -5.89 22.00 -49.74
C GLN A 440 -5.06 20.71 -49.85
N THR A 441 -4.01 20.71 -50.67
CA THR A 441 -3.14 19.55 -50.94
C THR A 441 -2.17 19.21 -49.81
N LEU A 442 -1.98 20.09 -48.82
CA LEU A 442 -1.09 19.81 -47.69
C LEU A 442 -1.66 18.70 -46.81
N ASP A 443 -0.94 17.60 -46.65
CA ASP A 443 -1.31 16.60 -45.64
C ASP A 443 -1.04 17.11 -44.21
N THR A 444 -1.43 16.32 -43.21
CA THR A 444 -1.30 16.69 -41.80
C THR A 444 0.15 16.89 -41.36
N GLU A 445 1.10 16.15 -41.93
CA GLU A 445 2.53 16.23 -41.56
C GLU A 445 3.16 17.48 -42.17
N GLN A 446 2.90 17.73 -43.45
CA GLN A 446 3.31 18.96 -44.14
C GLN A 446 2.70 20.21 -43.52
N PHE A 447 1.44 20.13 -43.07
CA PHE A 447 0.79 21.23 -42.37
C PHE A 447 1.43 21.49 -40.99
N ALA A 448 1.77 20.44 -40.24
CA ALA A 448 2.48 20.59 -38.98
C ALA A 448 3.87 21.21 -39.16
N GLU A 449 4.61 20.83 -40.22
CA GLU A 449 5.88 21.47 -40.59
C GLU A 449 5.68 22.96 -40.89
N MET A 450 4.63 23.31 -41.65
CA MET A 450 4.28 24.70 -41.94
C MET A 450 3.99 25.50 -40.66
N LEU A 451 3.24 24.95 -39.70
CA LEU A 451 3.02 25.60 -38.40
C LEU A 451 4.35 25.84 -37.67
N GLY A 452 5.27 24.87 -37.72
CA GLY A 452 6.64 25.00 -37.19
C GLY A 452 7.42 26.14 -37.82
N GLN A 453 7.41 26.23 -39.16
CA GLN A 453 8.06 27.30 -39.92
C GLN A 453 7.42 28.67 -39.64
N PHE A 454 6.09 28.73 -39.58
CA PHE A 454 5.35 29.95 -39.24
C PHE A 454 5.70 30.47 -37.83
N SER A 455 5.67 29.60 -36.82
CA SER A 455 6.04 29.95 -35.45
C SER A 455 7.51 30.39 -35.34
N THR A 456 8.40 29.76 -36.10
CA THR A 456 9.83 30.13 -36.14
C THR A 456 9.99 31.53 -36.71
N ALA A 457 9.37 31.82 -37.86
CA ALA A 457 9.40 33.15 -38.48
C ALA A 457 8.77 34.22 -37.56
N LEU A 458 7.70 33.87 -36.83
CA LEU A 458 7.06 34.78 -35.88
C LEU A 458 7.97 35.11 -34.70
N ALA A 459 8.66 34.12 -34.16
CA ALA A 459 9.63 34.33 -33.10
C ALA A 459 10.81 35.20 -33.60
N ASP A 460 11.36 34.90 -34.78
CA ASP A 460 12.47 35.66 -35.36
C ASP A 460 12.10 37.13 -35.60
N TRP A 461 10.93 37.39 -36.18
CA TRP A 461 10.39 38.73 -36.38
C TRP A 461 10.22 39.47 -35.05
N ALA A 462 9.66 38.81 -34.04
CA ALA A 462 9.43 39.43 -32.74
C ALA A 462 10.75 39.75 -32.01
N ILE A 463 11.78 38.94 -32.18
CA ILE A 463 13.14 39.20 -31.66
C ILE A 463 13.76 40.40 -32.36
N GLU A 464 13.72 40.42 -33.70
CA GLU A 464 14.28 41.52 -34.50
C GLU A 464 13.65 42.87 -34.13
N LYS A 465 12.33 42.87 -33.89
CA LYS A 465 11.56 44.07 -33.52
C LYS A 465 11.51 44.34 -32.01
N GLN A 466 12.15 43.49 -31.18
CA GLN A 466 12.14 43.61 -29.71
C GLN A 466 10.72 43.67 -29.10
N LEU A 467 9.81 42.85 -29.63
CA LEU A 467 8.39 42.84 -29.25
C LEU A 467 8.06 41.82 -28.16
N LEU A 468 9.01 40.94 -27.81
CA LEU A 468 8.79 39.91 -26.80
C LEU A 468 8.85 40.49 -25.38
N PRO A 469 7.93 40.09 -24.48
CA PRO A 469 7.94 40.57 -23.09
C PRO A 469 9.13 39.99 -22.30
N GLU A 470 9.55 40.70 -21.24
CA GLU A 470 10.55 40.19 -20.30
C GLU A 470 10.06 38.92 -19.59
N THR A 471 10.97 37.96 -19.41
CA THR A 471 10.66 36.70 -18.72
C THR A 471 10.89 36.85 -17.23
N VAL A 472 9.82 36.81 -16.43
CA VAL A 472 9.89 36.80 -14.96
C VAL A 472 9.49 35.41 -14.46
N ASN A 473 10.41 34.70 -13.80
CA ASN A 473 10.17 33.34 -13.32
C ASN A 473 9.83 33.33 -11.82
N SER A 474 8.63 33.84 -11.50
CA SER A 474 8.15 33.88 -10.11
C SER A 474 7.99 32.48 -9.48
N THR A 475 7.74 31.45 -10.31
CA THR A 475 7.70 30.05 -9.86
C THR A 475 9.07 29.55 -9.39
N LYS A 476 10.15 29.90 -10.11
CA LYS A 476 11.53 29.59 -9.69
C LYS A 476 11.85 30.28 -8.37
N ASP A 477 11.55 31.58 -8.25
CA ASP A 477 11.83 32.34 -7.03
C ASP A 477 11.09 31.73 -5.81
N ALA A 478 9.82 31.38 -5.99
CA ALA A 478 9.04 30.70 -4.96
C ALA A 478 9.63 29.32 -4.60
N PHE A 479 10.09 28.55 -5.60
CA PHE A 479 10.74 27.27 -5.37
C PHE A 479 12.08 27.39 -4.62
N LEU A 480 12.91 28.38 -4.96
CA LEU A 480 14.16 28.66 -4.26
C LEU A 480 13.90 29.04 -2.80
N SER A 481 12.91 29.91 -2.56
CA SER A 481 12.49 30.29 -1.20
C SER A 481 11.91 29.11 -0.40
N TYR A 482 11.23 28.18 -1.09
CA TYR A 482 10.79 26.92 -0.49
C TYR A 482 11.97 26.04 -0.07
N LEU A 483 13.01 25.91 -0.91
CA LEU A 483 14.22 25.16 -0.54
C LEU A 483 14.90 25.75 0.69
N ASP A 484 15.00 27.08 0.79
CA ASP A 484 15.58 27.76 1.97
C ASP A 484 14.87 27.41 3.30
N GLN A 485 13.56 27.16 3.23
CA GLN A 485 12.74 26.91 4.43
C GLN A 485 12.56 25.41 4.74
N TYR A 486 12.67 24.53 3.75
CA TYR A 486 12.32 23.11 3.87
C TYR A 486 13.49 22.16 3.70
N LEU A 487 14.54 22.54 2.96
CA LEU A 487 15.69 21.67 2.72
C LEU A 487 16.81 22.00 3.71
N GLU A 488 17.07 21.07 4.60
CA GLU A 488 18.19 21.11 5.53
C GLU A 488 19.31 20.21 5.01
N ILE A 489 20.55 20.70 5.06
CA ILE A 489 21.77 19.94 4.78
C ILE A 489 22.79 20.24 5.86
N SER A 490 23.56 19.24 6.26
CA SER A 490 24.63 19.42 7.27
C SER A 490 25.55 20.58 6.92
N GLY A 491 25.64 21.53 7.85
CA GLY A 491 26.47 22.74 7.73
C GLY A 491 25.78 23.93 7.08
N TRP A 492 24.53 23.82 6.63
CA TRP A 492 23.72 24.98 6.23
C TRP A 492 23.03 25.60 7.43
N ASP A 493 22.85 26.92 7.39
CA ASP A 493 22.00 27.63 8.34
C ASP A 493 20.54 27.33 8.03
N SER A 494 19.77 26.96 9.07
CA SER A 494 18.34 26.71 8.92
C SER A 494 17.57 28.03 8.96
N ILE A 495 16.89 28.37 7.87
CA ILE A 495 15.97 29.51 7.82
C ILE A 495 14.57 28.98 8.17
N GLY A 496 14.23 28.99 9.47
CA GLY A 496 12.92 28.56 9.92
C GLY A 496 11.80 29.45 9.34
N GLY A 497 10.72 28.83 8.85
CA GLY A 497 9.52 29.56 8.43
C GLY A 497 8.88 30.33 9.59
N SER A 498 8.42 31.56 9.32
CA SER A 498 7.76 32.40 10.33
C SER A 498 6.24 32.17 10.35
N PHE A 499 5.74 31.50 11.39
CA PHE A 499 4.31 31.32 11.61
C PHE A 499 3.55 32.65 11.64
N GLN A 500 4.17 33.71 12.17
CA GLN A 500 3.58 35.05 12.18
C GLN A 500 3.35 35.57 10.75
N GLN A 501 4.32 35.40 9.86
CA GLN A 501 4.18 35.80 8.45
C GLN A 501 3.13 34.95 7.72
N GLU A 502 3.04 33.65 8.03
CA GLU A 502 1.98 32.78 7.50
C GLU A 502 0.60 33.26 7.95
N LEU A 503 0.41 33.51 9.26
CA LEU A 503 -0.85 33.97 9.83
C LEU A 503 -1.26 35.35 9.29
N GLU A 504 -0.31 36.27 9.14
CA GLU A 504 -0.54 37.58 8.54
C GLU A 504 -0.99 37.45 7.09
N ARG A 505 -0.31 36.64 6.28
CA ARG A 505 -0.70 36.38 4.88
C ARG A 505 -2.10 35.76 4.80
N TYR A 506 -2.39 34.77 5.63
CA TYR A 506 -3.72 34.16 5.71
C TYR A 506 -4.79 35.20 6.05
N THR A 507 -4.53 36.02 7.07
CA THR A 507 -5.46 37.04 7.56
C THR A 507 -5.75 38.10 6.50
N ILE A 508 -4.70 38.60 5.84
CA ILE A 508 -4.81 39.56 4.73
C ILE A 508 -5.64 38.95 3.59
N ALA A 509 -5.39 37.69 3.23
CA ALA A 509 -6.12 37.01 2.16
C ALA A 509 -7.61 36.77 2.49
N LYS A 510 -8.00 36.78 3.78
CA LYS A 510 -9.41 36.72 4.20
C LYS A 510 -10.17 38.03 4.04
N THR A 511 -9.48 39.15 3.90
CA THR A 511 -10.12 40.46 3.77
C THR A 511 -10.69 40.70 2.37
N LYS A 512 -11.80 41.43 2.28
CA LYS A 512 -12.45 41.78 1.01
C LYS A 512 -11.60 42.71 0.13
N ALA A 513 -10.68 43.46 0.73
CA ALA A 513 -9.86 44.47 0.06
C ALA A 513 -8.69 43.87 -0.74
N SER A 514 -8.06 42.79 -0.23
CA SER A 514 -6.87 42.21 -0.86
C SER A 514 -7.20 41.32 -2.07
N LYS A 515 -8.36 40.66 -2.07
CA LYS A 515 -8.78 39.64 -3.07
C LYS A 515 -7.71 38.57 -3.35
N GLN A 516 -6.78 38.34 -2.42
CA GLN A 516 -5.69 37.39 -2.61
C GLN A 516 -6.23 35.95 -2.52
N PRO A 517 -5.99 35.08 -3.51
CA PRO A 517 -6.46 33.71 -3.47
C PRO A 517 -5.65 32.89 -2.44
N ILE A 518 -6.30 31.95 -1.75
CA ILE A 518 -5.65 31.06 -0.77
C ILE A 518 -5.52 29.67 -1.37
N CYS A 519 -4.34 29.06 -1.27
CA CYS A 519 -4.10 27.71 -1.78
C CYS A 519 -5.06 26.67 -1.19
N SER A 520 -5.71 25.91 -2.08
CA SER A 520 -6.57 24.77 -1.77
C SER A 520 -5.90 23.67 -0.95
N LEU A 521 -4.56 23.58 -0.96
CA LEU A 521 -3.80 22.51 -0.30
C LEU A 521 -2.97 23.02 0.88
N SER A 522 -2.14 24.08 0.72
CA SER A 522 -1.31 24.62 1.81
C SER A 522 -1.94 25.72 2.66
N SER A 523 -3.17 26.15 2.38
CA SER A 523 -3.93 27.10 3.23
C SER A 523 -3.28 28.47 3.49
N GLY A 524 -2.28 28.92 2.71
CA GLY A 524 -1.73 30.29 2.78
C GLY A 524 -0.24 30.39 3.06
N GLU A 525 0.43 29.26 3.26
CA GLU A 525 1.89 29.15 3.49
C GLU A 525 2.74 29.78 2.38
N PHE A 526 2.29 29.68 1.12
CA PHE A 526 2.99 30.14 -0.06
C PHE A 526 2.14 31.10 -0.89
N ILE A 527 2.82 31.93 -1.69
CA ILE A 527 2.19 32.82 -2.67
C ILE A 527 1.29 32.00 -3.58
N SER A 528 0.05 32.48 -3.71
CA SER A 528 -1.03 31.77 -4.37
C SER A 528 -1.66 32.64 -5.47
N GLU A 529 -2.18 31.97 -6.49
CA GLU A 529 -2.86 32.56 -7.63
C GLU A 529 -4.19 31.85 -7.87
N ASP A 530 -5.04 32.40 -8.74
CA ASP A 530 -6.31 31.78 -9.11
C ASP A 530 -6.09 30.36 -9.64
N GLN A 531 -6.79 29.39 -9.07
CA GLN A 531 -6.71 28.01 -9.50
C GLN A 531 -7.18 27.86 -10.95
N MET A 532 -6.30 27.37 -11.81
CA MET A 532 -6.63 27.02 -13.20
C MET A 532 -6.77 25.50 -13.36
N ASP A 533 -7.81 25.09 -14.09
CA ASP A 533 -8.05 23.67 -14.39
C ASP A 533 -6.87 23.00 -15.10
N SER A 534 -6.07 23.74 -15.89
CA SER A 534 -4.87 23.22 -16.57
C SER A 534 -3.74 22.81 -15.61
N VAL A 535 -3.81 23.24 -14.35
CA VAL A 535 -2.76 23.04 -13.34
C VAL A 535 -3.17 22.00 -12.30
N VAL A 536 -4.45 21.86 -11.98
CA VAL A 536 -4.93 20.96 -10.91
C VAL A 536 -5.50 19.63 -11.41
N LEU A 537 -5.49 18.63 -10.53
CA LEU A 537 -6.03 17.29 -10.79
C LEU A 537 -7.53 17.15 -10.49
N PHE A 538 -8.09 18.09 -9.73
CA PHE A 538 -9.46 18.08 -9.21
C PHE A 538 -10.26 19.26 -9.77
N LYS A 539 -11.59 19.21 -9.66
CA LYS A 539 -12.44 20.29 -10.17
C LYS A 539 -12.38 21.50 -9.25
N PRO A 540 -12.60 22.73 -9.76
CA PRO A 540 -12.82 23.90 -8.91
C PRO A 540 -14.05 23.68 -8.03
N GLN A 541 -13.86 23.64 -6.71
CA GLN A 541 -14.95 23.46 -5.76
C GLN A 541 -15.68 24.81 -5.53
N GLN A 542 -17.02 24.78 -5.57
CA GLN A 542 -17.89 25.95 -5.44
C GLN A 542 -18.12 26.42 -4.00
N TYR A 543 -17.78 25.63 -2.99
CA TYR A 543 -17.89 26.03 -1.59
C TYR A 543 -16.57 25.78 -0.89
N SER A 544 -16.06 26.78 -0.17
CA SER A 544 -14.80 26.66 0.54
C SER A 544 -14.67 27.66 1.66
N ASN A 545 -14.21 27.18 2.81
CA ASN A 545 -13.70 28.02 3.89
C ASN A 545 -12.41 28.77 3.49
N LYS A 546 -11.83 28.54 2.30
CA LYS A 546 -10.64 29.23 1.78
C LYS A 546 -10.97 30.51 0.98
N ASN A 547 -12.23 30.75 0.66
CA ASN A 547 -12.65 31.99 0.00
C ASN A 547 -12.54 33.21 0.95
N PRO A 548 -12.39 34.43 0.41
CA PRO A 548 -12.48 35.67 1.19
C PRO A 548 -13.85 35.83 1.87
N LEU A 549 -13.87 36.45 3.06
CA LEU A 549 -15.11 36.71 3.77
C LEU A 549 -15.92 37.83 3.08
N GLY A 550 -17.21 37.59 2.83
CA GLY A 550 -18.11 38.59 2.22
C GLY A 550 -17.83 38.91 0.74
N GLY A 551 -17.07 38.07 0.04
CA GLY A 551 -16.78 38.17 -1.39
C GLY A 551 -17.82 37.44 -2.26
N GLY A 552 -18.16 38.02 -3.42
CA GLY A 552 -19.07 37.39 -4.41
C GLY A 552 -18.36 36.48 -5.42
N GLN A 553 -17.03 36.40 -5.39
CA GLN A 553 -16.24 35.51 -6.25
C GLN A 553 -15.85 34.24 -5.51
N ILE A 554 -16.19 33.11 -6.12
CA ILE A 554 -15.95 31.76 -5.60
C ILE A 554 -14.86 31.12 -6.46
N LYS A 555 -13.62 31.59 -6.32
CA LYS A 555 -12.45 30.94 -6.92
C LYS A 555 -11.42 30.68 -5.83
N ARG A 556 -11.00 29.42 -5.71
CA ARG A 556 -9.90 29.03 -4.83
C ARG A 556 -8.56 29.40 -5.45
N GLY A 557 -7.54 29.48 -4.61
CA GLY A 557 -6.17 29.61 -5.06
C GLY A 557 -5.44 28.27 -5.19
N ILE A 558 -4.33 28.30 -5.90
CA ILE A 558 -3.29 27.29 -5.85
C ILE A 558 -1.95 28.01 -5.65
N SER A 559 -1.08 27.48 -4.77
CA SER A 559 0.23 28.09 -4.57
C SER A 559 1.22 27.62 -5.62
N LYS A 560 2.26 28.41 -5.89
CA LYS A 560 3.30 28.06 -6.88
C LYS A 560 3.93 26.68 -6.61
N ILE A 561 4.19 26.35 -5.34
CA ILE A 561 4.74 25.05 -4.92
C ILE A 561 3.76 23.90 -5.21
N TRP A 562 2.48 24.06 -4.85
CA TRP A 562 1.48 23.05 -5.14
C TRP A 562 1.13 22.97 -6.62
N SER A 563 1.24 24.06 -7.38
CA SER A 563 1.13 24.04 -8.84
C SER A 563 2.21 23.17 -9.47
N LEU A 564 3.47 23.30 -9.03
CA LEU A 564 4.56 22.43 -9.46
C LEU A 564 4.26 20.96 -9.13
N GLU A 565 3.83 20.68 -7.90
CA GLU A 565 3.47 19.31 -7.48
C GLU A 565 2.32 18.73 -8.31
N MET A 566 1.27 19.51 -8.60
CA MET A 566 0.14 19.05 -9.41
C MET A 566 0.54 18.83 -10.88
N LEU A 567 1.39 19.69 -11.46
CA LEU A 567 1.91 19.52 -12.82
C LEU A 567 2.82 18.30 -12.93
N LEU A 568 3.67 18.06 -11.94
CA LEU A 568 4.47 16.85 -11.84
C LEU A 568 3.57 15.61 -11.77
N ARG A 569 2.50 15.63 -10.98
CA ARG A 569 1.53 14.53 -10.91
C ARG A 569 0.77 14.32 -12.21
N GLN A 570 0.30 15.37 -12.87
CA GLN A 570 -0.32 15.23 -14.21
C GLN A 570 0.65 14.57 -15.19
N SER A 571 1.93 14.98 -15.16
CA SER A 571 2.97 14.43 -16.03
C SER A 571 3.24 12.96 -15.73
N LYS A 572 3.50 12.63 -14.46
CA LYS A 572 3.88 11.28 -14.06
C LYS A 572 2.69 10.33 -14.15
N TRP A 573 1.51 10.73 -13.68
CA TRP A 573 0.32 9.88 -13.67
C TRP A 573 -0.43 9.81 -14.98
N ALA A 574 -0.02 10.61 -15.97
CA ALA A 574 -0.73 10.76 -17.23
C ALA A 574 -2.23 11.08 -17.02
N VAL A 575 -2.55 11.83 -15.96
CA VAL A 575 -3.93 12.17 -15.60
C VAL A 575 -4.31 13.50 -16.25
N PRO A 576 -5.41 13.55 -17.03
CA PRO A 576 -5.87 14.80 -17.62
C PRO A 576 -6.24 15.84 -16.54
N PRO A 577 -6.07 17.14 -16.83
CA PRO A 577 -6.38 18.20 -15.88
C PRO A 577 -7.85 18.18 -15.42
N GLY A 578 -8.07 18.27 -14.10
CA GLY A 578 -9.40 18.30 -13.47
C GLY A 578 -10.23 17.00 -13.55
N LYS A 579 -9.61 15.85 -13.85
CA LYS A 579 -10.31 14.57 -14.06
C LYS A 579 -9.98 13.49 -13.04
N MET A 580 -9.09 13.73 -12.08
CA MET A 580 -8.67 12.69 -11.14
C MET A 580 -9.72 12.41 -10.07
N GLU A 581 -10.36 13.45 -9.55
CA GLU A 581 -11.42 13.34 -8.53
C GLU A 581 -12.59 12.47 -9.02
N ASP A 582 -12.91 12.54 -10.32
CA ASP A 582 -13.94 11.69 -10.95
C ASP A 582 -13.57 10.18 -10.92
N GLN A 583 -12.32 9.83 -10.65
CA GLN A 583 -11.83 8.44 -10.59
C GLN A 583 -11.81 7.86 -9.17
N ASN A 584 -11.84 8.71 -8.13
CA ASN A 584 -11.54 8.39 -6.71
C ASN A 584 -10.49 7.26 -6.57
N PRO A 585 -9.23 7.53 -6.94
CA PRO A 585 -8.16 6.55 -6.81
C PRO A 585 -7.85 6.25 -5.34
N ILE A 586 -7.48 5.00 -5.06
CA ILE A 586 -6.94 4.60 -3.75
C ILE A 586 -5.42 4.54 -3.88
N PHE A 587 -4.75 5.29 -3.00
CA PHE A 587 -3.31 5.37 -2.93
C PHE A 587 -2.78 4.53 -1.78
N LEU A 588 -1.64 3.88 -2.00
CA LEU A 588 -0.84 3.25 -0.95
C LEU A 588 0.46 4.05 -0.80
N TYR A 589 0.64 4.67 0.37
CA TYR A 589 1.88 5.35 0.75
C TYR A 589 2.68 4.47 1.70
N MET A 590 3.95 4.27 1.39
CA MET A 590 4.87 3.40 2.11
C MET A 590 5.96 4.25 2.75
N TYR A 591 6.16 4.02 4.04
CA TYR A 591 7.12 4.72 4.88
C TYR A 591 8.06 3.71 5.54
N PRO A 592 9.34 4.07 5.78
CA PRO A 592 10.18 3.32 6.70
C PRO A 592 9.48 3.21 8.05
N ALA A 593 9.67 2.09 8.76
CA ALA A 593 9.21 2.00 10.14
C ALA A 593 9.89 3.09 10.99
N TYR A 594 11.22 3.18 10.83
CA TYR A 594 12.12 4.20 11.39
C TYR A 594 13.18 4.57 10.36
N VAL A 595 13.84 3.56 9.78
CA VAL A 595 14.94 3.74 8.83
C VAL A 595 15.07 2.55 7.90
N TYR A 596 15.56 2.79 6.68
CA TYR A 596 16.02 1.75 5.77
C TYR A 596 17.54 1.80 5.60
N SER A 597 18.15 0.62 5.58
CA SER A 597 19.46 0.42 4.96
C SER A 597 19.35 0.62 3.43
N PRO A 598 20.45 0.94 2.73
CA PRO A 598 20.46 1.09 1.27
C PRO A 598 19.86 -0.11 0.52
N GLN A 599 20.16 -1.33 0.97
CA GLN A 599 19.66 -2.56 0.39
C GLN A 599 18.13 -2.69 0.54
N VAL A 600 17.59 -2.37 1.72
CA VAL A 600 16.14 -2.42 1.96
C VAL A 600 15.40 -1.33 1.18
N ALA A 601 15.92 -0.10 1.14
CA ALA A 601 15.33 0.98 0.34
C ALA A 601 15.25 0.59 -1.14
N GLN A 602 16.30 -0.06 -1.65
CA GLN A 602 16.36 -0.55 -3.01
C GLN A 602 15.38 -1.71 -3.27
N ALA A 603 15.22 -2.64 -2.33
CA ALA A 603 14.24 -3.73 -2.39
C ALA A 603 12.80 -3.21 -2.42
N VAL A 604 12.44 -2.29 -1.51
CA VAL A 604 11.10 -1.68 -1.44
C VAL A 604 10.77 -0.90 -2.72
N ARG A 605 11.77 -0.25 -3.34
CA ARG A 605 11.61 0.40 -4.65
C ARG A 605 11.21 -0.59 -5.74
N VAL A 606 11.89 -1.73 -5.84
CA VAL A 606 11.58 -2.77 -6.84
C VAL A 606 10.20 -3.35 -6.57
N PHE A 607 9.86 -3.58 -5.30
CA PHE A 607 8.52 -4.01 -4.92
C PHE A 607 7.43 -3.05 -5.41
N ALA A 608 7.53 -1.76 -5.07
CA ALA A 608 6.53 -0.78 -5.50
C ALA A 608 6.40 -0.67 -7.02
N LYS A 609 7.51 -0.94 -7.74
CA LYS A 609 7.54 -0.91 -9.19
C LYS A 609 6.87 -2.12 -9.84
N ASP A 610 7.18 -3.31 -9.32
CA ASP A 610 6.83 -4.57 -9.96
C ASP A 610 5.64 -5.25 -9.27
N LEU A 611 4.99 -4.60 -8.29
CA LEU A 611 3.79 -5.08 -7.62
C LEU A 611 2.66 -5.40 -8.61
N ARG A 612 2.19 -6.65 -8.56
CA ARG A 612 1.11 -7.17 -9.41
C ARG A 612 -0.26 -6.78 -8.86
N GLN A 613 -1.24 -6.51 -9.72
CA GLN A 613 -2.63 -6.47 -9.30
C GLN A 613 -3.06 -7.88 -8.84
N ILE A 614 -3.57 -7.99 -7.62
CA ILE A 614 -3.86 -9.29 -7.00
C ILE A 614 -5.07 -9.94 -7.65
N ASN A 615 -4.88 -11.13 -8.24
CA ASN A 615 -5.99 -12.01 -8.56
C ASN A 615 -6.39 -12.80 -7.31
N PHE A 616 -7.45 -12.35 -6.62
CA PHE A 616 -7.89 -12.99 -5.39
C PHE A 616 -8.34 -14.45 -5.57
N TRP A 617 -8.70 -14.88 -6.79
CA TRP A 617 -8.96 -16.29 -7.07
C TRP A 617 -7.68 -17.15 -7.07
N GLU A 618 -6.58 -16.61 -7.61
CA GLU A 618 -5.26 -17.27 -7.56
C GLU A 618 -4.74 -17.30 -6.12
N LEU A 619 -4.86 -16.19 -5.39
CA LEU A 619 -4.48 -16.09 -3.99
C LEU A 619 -5.25 -17.09 -3.13
N HIS A 620 -6.57 -17.13 -3.29
CA HIS A 620 -7.44 -18.09 -2.61
C HIS A 620 -7.04 -19.54 -2.90
N LYS A 621 -6.83 -19.88 -4.17
CA LYS A 621 -6.39 -21.23 -4.58
C LYS A 621 -5.04 -21.58 -3.95
N PHE A 622 -4.09 -20.64 -3.96
CA PHE A 622 -2.77 -20.82 -3.36
C PHE A 622 -2.89 -21.09 -1.86
N TRP A 623 -3.70 -20.31 -1.14
CA TRP A 623 -3.91 -20.46 0.30
C TRP A 623 -4.56 -21.80 0.67
N ILE A 624 -5.56 -22.26 -0.10
CA ILE A 624 -6.15 -23.61 0.07
C ILE A 624 -5.11 -24.71 -0.14
N ASN A 625 -4.32 -24.63 -1.22
CA ASN A 625 -3.32 -25.64 -1.54
C ASN A 625 -2.20 -25.76 -0.49
N HIS A 626 -2.04 -24.73 0.35
CA HIS A 626 -1.11 -24.72 1.48
C HIS A 626 -1.84 -24.89 2.82
N ASN A 627 -2.96 -25.62 2.83
CA ASN A 627 -3.72 -25.96 4.02
C ASN A 627 -4.13 -24.74 4.86
N LEU A 628 -4.48 -23.62 4.22
CA LEU A 628 -4.86 -22.38 4.89
C LEU A 628 -3.78 -21.76 5.79
N ASP A 629 -2.51 -22.12 5.57
CA ASP A 629 -1.39 -21.49 6.26
C ASP A 629 -1.15 -20.07 5.74
N ILE A 630 -1.26 -19.08 6.63
CA ILE A 630 -1.02 -17.68 6.31
C ILE A 630 0.47 -17.42 6.01
N HIS A 631 1.39 -18.19 6.61
CA HIS A 631 2.83 -18.02 6.41
C HIS A 631 3.26 -18.44 5.00
N ALA A 632 2.56 -19.40 4.38
CA ALA A 632 2.80 -19.79 3.00
C ALA A 632 2.69 -18.62 2.01
N LEU A 633 1.90 -17.58 2.34
CA LEU A 633 1.72 -16.41 1.49
C LEU A 633 3.01 -15.60 1.27
N HIS A 634 4.05 -15.77 2.10
CA HIS A 634 5.38 -15.21 1.82
C HIS A 634 5.95 -15.68 0.48
N GLN A 635 5.51 -16.84 -0.02
CA GLN A 635 5.96 -17.46 -1.27
C GLN A 635 4.99 -17.23 -2.44
N PHE A 636 3.88 -16.50 -2.23
CA PHE A 636 2.96 -16.17 -3.30
C PHE A 636 3.64 -15.22 -4.33
N PRO A 637 3.40 -15.37 -5.64
CA PRO A 637 4.00 -14.50 -6.67
C PRO A 637 3.38 -13.09 -6.68
N TRP A 638 3.81 -12.24 -5.74
CA TRP A 638 3.35 -10.86 -5.59
C TRP A 638 3.83 -9.91 -6.69
N LEU A 639 4.86 -10.29 -7.44
CA LEU A 639 5.52 -9.46 -8.45
C LEU A 639 5.09 -9.87 -9.87
N SER A 640 4.98 -8.91 -10.78
CA SER A 640 4.75 -9.15 -12.21
C SER A 640 6.04 -9.51 -12.93
N GLU A 641 5.94 -10.34 -13.98
CA GLU A 641 7.01 -10.45 -14.96
C GLU A 641 7.12 -9.14 -15.76
N PRO A 642 8.33 -8.71 -16.15
CA PRO A 642 8.52 -7.45 -16.86
C PRO A 642 8.00 -7.54 -18.31
N ASP A 643 6.72 -7.25 -18.53
CA ASP A 643 6.17 -6.96 -19.86
C ASP A 643 6.50 -5.50 -20.25
N PRO A 644 7.21 -5.24 -21.37
CA PRO A 644 7.58 -3.91 -21.82
C PRO A 644 6.40 -2.94 -22.08
N GLU A 645 5.23 -3.45 -22.48
CA GLU A 645 4.06 -2.60 -22.77
C GLU A 645 3.23 -2.31 -21.51
N GLU A 646 3.09 -3.28 -20.61
CA GLU A 646 2.48 -3.07 -19.29
C GLU A 646 3.37 -2.18 -18.40
N TRP A 647 4.70 -2.23 -18.60
CA TRP A 647 5.70 -1.41 -17.93
C TRP A 647 5.47 0.10 -18.15
N LYS A 648 5.10 0.55 -19.36
CA LYS A 648 4.82 1.97 -19.62
C LYS A 648 3.61 2.49 -18.84
N LEU A 649 2.60 1.64 -18.63
CA LEU A 649 1.36 1.99 -17.91
C LEU A 649 1.53 1.93 -16.38
N LYS A 650 2.37 1.04 -15.86
CA LYS A 650 2.70 0.95 -14.42
C LYS A 650 3.65 2.07 -13.98
N ASN A 651 4.63 2.43 -14.81
CA ASN A 651 5.59 3.50 -14.48
C ASN A 651 4.95 4.88 -14.33
N THR A 652 3.76 5.09 -14.89
CA THR A 652 3.00 6.32 -14.67
C THR A 652 2.30 6.33 -13.32
N GLN A 653 1.97 5.19 -12.70
CA GLN A 653 1.19 5.14 -11.47
C GLN A 653 2.02 5.16 -10.18
N ILE A 654 3.36 5.06 -10.30
CA ILE A 654 4.30 5.00 -9.18
C ILE A 654 4.93 6.37 -8.94
N TYR A 655 4.91 6.83 -7.71
CA TYR A 655 5.58 8.06 -7.32
C TYR A 655 7.10 7.84 -7.33
N GLY A 656 7.82 8.61 -8.15
CA GLY A 656 9.29 8.69 -8.10
C GLY A 656 10.08 7.70 -8.99
N SER A 657 9.45 6.91 -9.86
CA SER A 657 10.14 5.87 -10.66
C SER A 657 10.85 6.38 -11.94
N THR A 658 10.73 7.66 -12.28
CA THR A 658 11.12 8.19 -13.61
C THR A 658 12.38 9.07 -13.54
N GLY A 659 13.37 8.62 -12.78
CA GLY A 659 14.74 9.14 -12.75
C GLY A 659 15.76 7.99 -12.76
N PRO A 660 17.05 8.25 -13.04
CA PRO A 660 18.09 7.20 -13.06
C PRO A 660 18.16 6.47 -11.71
N LYS A 661 18.43 5.15 -11.74
CA LYS A 661 18.54 4.18 -10.62
C LYS A 661 19.02 4.81 -9.28
N GLN A 662 18.14 5.42 -8.48
CA GLN A 662 18.48 5.98 -7.16
C GLN A 662 17.34 5.82 -6.15
N ASP A 663 17.71 5.85 -4.87
CA ASP A 663 17.05 5.18 -3.75
C ASP A 663 16.00 6.08 -3.09
N LEU A 664 14.72 5.67 -3.13
CA LEU A 664 13.62 6.44 -2.59
C LEU A 664 13.09 5.83 -1.29
N PRO A 665 13.14 6.55 -0.15
CA PRO A 665 12.60 6.07 1.11
C PRO A 665 11.08 6.21 1.24
N PHE A 666 10.49 7.21 0.58
CA PHE A 666 9.03 7.42 0.56
C PHE A 666 8.46 7.07 -0.82
N LEU A 667 7.48 6.17 -0.84
CA LEU A 667 6.83 5.72 -2.07
C LEU A 667 5.32 5.87 -1.94
N GLY A 668 4.70 6.37 -3.00
CA GLY A 668 3.26 6.30 -3.21
C GLY A 668 2.97 5.48 -4.45
N ILE A 669 1.87 4.77 -4.49
CA ILE A 669 1.33 4.17 -5.72
C ILE A 669 -0.17 4.44 -5.80
N SER A 670 -0.67 4.77 -6.98
CA SER A 670 -2.11 4.73 -7.27
C SER A 670 -2.46 3.29 -7.63
N TYR A 671 -3.17 2.58 -6.75
CA TYR A 671 -3.35 1.12 -6.90
C TYR A 671 -4.68 0.75 -7.57
N THR A 672 -5.81 1.31 -7.11
CA THR A 672 -7.15 1.07 -7.67
C THR A 672 -7.89 2.38 -7.92
N THR A 673 -9.02 2.31 -8.64
CA THR A 673 -9.94 3.44 -8.84
C THR A 673 -11.39 2.99 -8.65
N THR A 674 -12.30 3.91 -8.31
CA THR A 674 -13.74 3.65 -8.32
C THR A 674 -14.36 3.81 -9.72
N ARG A 675 -13.56 4.07 -10.76
CA ARG A 675 -14.10 4.30 -12.10
C ARG A 675 -14.72 3.02 -12.65
N GLY A 676 -16.05 2.98 -12.74
CA GLY A 676 -16.79 1.79 -13.15
C GLY A 676 -16.86 0.68 -12.09
N LYS A 677 -16.47 0.99 -10.85
CA LYS A 677 -16.40 0.06 -9.70
C LYS A 677 -17.11 0.69 -8.50
N THR A 678 -17.65 -0.11 -7.57
CA THR A 678 -18.18 0.44 -6.32
C THR A 678 -17.04 0.82 -5.37
N HIS A 679 -17.35 1.58 -4.31
CA HIS A 679 -16.37 1.91 -3.27
C HIS A 679 -15.75 0.65 -2.65
N THR A 680 -16.56 -0.39 -2.41
CA THR A 680 -16.05 -1.67 -1.90
C THR A 680 -15.13 -2.38 -2.89
N ASP A 681 -15.46 -2.35 -4.19
CA ASP A 681 -14.59 -2.91 -5.23
C ASP A 681 -13.23 -2.21 -5.32
N ALA A 682 -13.17 -0.91 -5.04
CA ALA A 682 -11.92 -0.16 -5.01
C ALA A 682 -11.07 -0.48 -3.77
N TRP A 683 -11.69 -0.77 -2.63
CA TRP A 683 -11.02 -0.95 -1.34
C TRP A 683 -10.67 -2.39 -0.96
N ALA A 684 -11.33 -3.40 -1.52
CA ALA A 684 -11.08 -4.80 -1.16
C ALA A 684 -9.59 -5.18 -1.33
N GLU A 685 -8.98 -4.85 -2.47
CA GLU A 685 -7.56 -5.17 -2.68
C GLU A 685 -6.60 -4.30 -1.83
N PRO A 686 -6.69 -2.95 -1.82
CA PRO A 686 -5.80 -2.09 -1.01
C PRO A 686 -5.83 -2.40 0.49
N ALA A 687 -6.99 -2.73 1.05
CA ALA A 687 -7.13 -3.03 2.47
C ALA A 687 -6.33 -4.29 2.85
N PHE A 688 -6.47 -5.36 2.07
CA PHE A 688 -5.72 -6.59 2.29
C PHE A 688 -4.22 -6.41 2.01
N LEU A 689 -3.87 -5.72 0.93
CA LEU A 689 -2.49 -5.47 0.55
C LEU A 689 -1.74 -4.62 1.59
N SER A 690 -2.41 -3.70 2.27
CA SER A 690 -1.81 -2.90 3.34
C SER A 690 -1.33 -3.78 4.50
N LEU A 691 -2.09 -4.82 4.86
CA LEU A 691 -1.66 -5.82 5.86
C LEU A 691 -0.47 -6.63 5.37
N VAL A 692 -0.51 -7.12 4.13
CA VAL A 692 0.55 -7.93 3.51
C VAL A 692 1.86 -7.16 3.45
N ILE A 693 1.85 -5.91 2.97
CA ILE A 693 3.04 -5.08 2.82
C ILE A 693 3.68 -4.82 4.18
N ALA A 694 2.88 -4.40 5.16
CA ALA A 694 3.38 -4.13 6.50
C ALA A 694 3.97 -5.39 7.14
N LYS A 695 3.31 -6.54 6.95
CA LYS A 695 3.75 -7.81 7.51
C LYS A 695 5.03 -8.36 6.86
N PHE A 696 5.09 -8.40 5.53
CA PHE A 696 6.17 -9.08 4.81
C PHE A 696 7.42 -8.22 4.64
N LEU A 697 7.27 -6.90 4.55
CA LEU A 697 8.40 -5.99 4.40
C LEU A 697 8.76 -5.29 5.72
N GLY A 698 7.90 -5.35 6.74
CA GLY A 698 8.09 -4.67 8.02
C GLY A 698 8.10 -3.14 7.89
N ILE A 699 7.30 -2.61 6.97
CA ILE A 699 7.23 -1.18 6.66
C ILE A 699 5.88 -0.59 7.07
N LYS A 700 5.82 0.72 7.21
CA LYS A 700 4.57 1.41 7.52
C LYS A 700 3.79 1.72 6.25
N VAL A 701 2.46 1.54 6.29
CA VAL A 701 1.61 1.72 5.11
C VAL A 701 0.39 2.57 5.43
N VAL A 702 0.09 3.53 4.56
CA VAL A 702 -1.12 4.35 4.61
C VAL A 702 -1.91 4.14 3.33
N ALA A 703 -3.11 3.56 3.44
CA ALA A 703 -4.05 3.49 2.33
C ALA A 703 -5.08 4.63 2.45
N THR A 704 -5.26 5.43 1.41
CA THR A 704 -6.19 6.57 1.44
C THR A 704 -6.73 6.92 0.06
N ALA A 705 -7.92 7.50 -0.02
CA ALA A 705 -8.42 8.14 -1.24
C ALA A 705 -7.76 9.51 -1.51
N SER A 706 -6.97 10.03 -0.57
CA SER A 706 -6.26 11.29 -0.71
C SER A 706 -5.08 11.17 -1.66
N GLN A 707 -5.11 11.98 -2.72
CA GLN A 707 -3.97 12.15 -3.62
C GLN A 707 -2.77 12.80 -2.93
N THR A 708 -2.91 13.42 -1.77
CA THR A 708 -1.78 13.94 -0.98
C THR A 708 -1.49 13.01 0.19
N PRO A 709 -0.21 12.74 0.52
CA PRO A 709 0.13 11.99 1.72
C PRO A 709 -0.51 12.63 2.95
N LEU A 710 -1.12 11.83 3.83
CA LEU A 710 -1.78 12.33 5.04
C LEU A 710 -0.78 12.80 6.12
N TYR A 711 0.41 12.21 6.10
CA TYR A 711 1.47 12.44 7.07
C TYR A 711 2.67 13.07 6.36
N ARG A 712 3.33 14.00 7.05
CA ARG A 712 4.52 14.72 6.56
C ARG A 712 5.79 13.92 6.81
N SER A 713 5.78 13.02 7.78
CA SER A 713 6.88 12.12 8.11
C SER A 713 6.39 10.75 8.58
N ASP A 714 7.30 9.78 8.57
CA ASP A 714 7.10 8.45 9.16
C ASP A 714 6.95 8.46 10.69
N SER A 715 7.27 9.59 11.35
CA SER A 715 7.11 9.78 12.79
C SER A 715 5.77 10.36 13.23
N ASP A 716 4.94 10.83 12.28
CA ASP A 716 3.67 11.49 12.58
C ASP A 716 2.56 10.52 13.01
N PHE A 717 2.77 9.22 12.79
CA PHE A 717 1.90 8.14 13.25
C PHE A 717 2.72 6.98 13.82
N ARG A 718 2.09 6.25 14.75
CA ARG A 718 2.80 5.24 15.55
C ARG A 718 2.54 3.83 15.05
N GLU A 719 1.39 3.63 14.46
CA GLU A 719 0.88 2.35 13.98
C GLU A 719 1.65 1.88 12.74
N SER A 720 1.59 0.59 12.48
CA SER A 720 2.17 0.02 11.25
C SER A 720 1.30 0.31 10.03
N ILE A 721 -0.03 0.41 10.22
CA ILE A 721 -0.99 0.58 9.13
C ILE A 721 -2.00 1.66 9.48
N LYS A 722 -2.31 2.51 8.50
CA LYS A 722 -3.42 3.48 8.55
C LYS A 722 -4.29 3.32 7.31
N LEU A 723 -5.59 3.19 7.51
CA LEU A 723 -6.58 3.05 6.45
C LEU A 723 -7.57 4.22 6.57
N ASP A 724 -7.58 5.11 5.57
CA ASP A 724 -8.38 6.34 5.56
C ASP A 724 -9.41 6.31 4.44
N GLY A 725 -10.69 6.31 4.82
CA GLY A 725 -11.81 6.27 3.88
C GLY A 725 -12.22 4.86 3.43
N LEU A 726 -12.02 3.84 4.26
CA LEU A 726 -12.39 2.45 3.97
C LEU A 726 -13.88 2.25 3.66
N ALA A 727 -14.17 1.22 2.87
CA ALA A 727 -15.53 0.77 2.65
C ALA A 727 -16.11 0.03 3.87
N ASN A 728 -17.44 0.06 3.99
CA ASN A 728 -18.18 -0.41 5.17
C ASN A 728 -18.01 -1.90 5.50
N PHE A 729 -17.44 -2.74 4.63
CA PHE A 729 -17.16 -4.14 5.01
C PHE A 729 -16.13 -4.22 6.16
N TRP A 730 -15.20 -3.26 6.23
CA TRP A 730 -14.14 -3.24 7.23
C TRP A 730 -14.69 -2.97 8.63
N SER A 731 -15.53 -1.93 8.75
CA SER A 731 -16.20 -1.58 10.00
C SER A 731 -17.13 -2.69 10.49
N VAL A 732 -17.83 -3.41 9.59
CA VAL A 732 -18.68 -4.55 9.97
C VAL A 732 -17.84 -5.72 10.50
N LEU A 733 -16.61 -5.92 10.03
CA LEU A 733 -15.66 -6.86 10.65
C LEU A 733 -15.15 -6.39 12.02
N ASN A 734 -15.53 -5.20 12.48
CA ASN A 734 -14.99 -4.55 13.67
C ASN A 734 -13.46 -4.36 13.63
N LEU A 735 -12.83 -4.35 12.46
CA LEU A 735 -11.38 -4.17 12.37
C LEU A 735 -11.00 -2.70 12.62
N PRO A 736 -9.88 -2.42 13.32
CA PRO A 736 -9.44 -1.05 13.52
C PRO A 736 -8.86 -0.44 12.23
N ASP A 737 -9.05 0.86 12.04
CA ASP A 737 -8.52 1.61 10.89
C ASP A 737 -7.04 2.01 11.07
N ALA A 738 -6.56 1.93 12.31
CA ALA A 738 -5.17 2.15 12.71
C ALA A 738 -4.68 0.90 13.41
N ILE A 739 -3.65 0.24 12.86
CA ILE A 739 -3.30 -1.13 13.25
C ILE A 739 -1.84 -1.17 13.69
N HIS A 740 -1.62 -1.53 14.94
CA HIS A 740 -0.30 -1.90 15.46
C HIS A 740 0.10 -3.32 15.03
N LEU A 741 1.40 -3.66 15.11
CA LEU A 741 1.88 -5.04 14.87
C LEU A 741 1.15 -6.07 15.73
N GLU A 742 0.91 -5.69 16.99
CA GLU A 742 0.10 -6.41 17.96
C GLU A 742 -0.93 -5.43 18.54
N GLU A 743 -2.18 -5.83 18.56
CA GLU A 743 -3.32 -5.02 18.96
C GLU A 743 -4.20 -5.77 19.96
N HIS A 744 -4.77 -5.06 20.94
CA HIS A 744 -5.77 -5.66 21.80
C HIS A 744 -7.16 -5.58 21.13
N HIS A 745 -7.59 -6.67 20.50
CA HIS A 745 -8.83 -6.74 19.74
C HIS A 745 -9.72 -7.89 20.21
N GLN A 746 -11.02 -7.60 20.45
CA GLN A 746 -12.01 -8.55 20.94
C GLN A 746 -11.58 -9.31 22.22
N GLY A 747 -10.98 -8.60 23.18
CA GLY A 747 -10.63 -9.18 24.49
C GLY A 747 -9.35 -10.03 24.50
N ARG A 748 -8.59 -10.07 23.39
CA ARG A 748 -7.31 -10.77 23.28
C ARG A 748 -6.28 -9.95 22.51
N ILE A 749 -5.02 -10.33 22.63
CA ILE A 749 -3.95 -9.80 21.77
C ILE A 749 -4.07 -10.48 20.41
N GLN A 750 -4.18 -9.70 19.35
CA GLN A 750 -4.21 -10.15 17.95
C GLN A 750 -3.03 -9.55 17.21
N ARG A 751 -2.45 -10.33 16.29
CA ARG A 751 -1.38 -9.92 15.39
C ARG A 751 -1.94 -9.56 14.02
N ILE A 752 -1.15 -8.91 13.17
CA ILE A 752 -1.55 -8.59 11.79
C ILE A 752 -2.02 -9.85 11.03
N GLU A 753 -1.40 -11.00 11.27
CA GLU A 753 -1.80 -12.28 10.65
C GLU A 753 -3.23 -12.69 10.97
N ASP A 754 -3.70 -12.43 12.19
CA ASP A 754 -5.09 -12.74 12.59
C ASP A 754 -6.07 -11.91 11.75
N PHE A 755 -5.75 -10.63 11.51
CA PHE A 755 -6.56 -9.77 10.64
C PHE A 755 -6.50 -10.19 9.17
N MET A 756 -5.32 -10.59 8.68
CA MET A 756 -5.16 -11.14 7.32
C MET A 756 -6.00 -12.40 7.13
N GLN A 757 -5.93 -13.33 8.09
CA GLN A 757 -6.67 -14.59 8.07
C GLN A 757 -8.18 -14.34 8.07
N ARG A 758 -8.66 -13.44 8.93
CA ARG A 758 -10.08 -13.06 8.98
C ARG A 758 -10.57 -12.47 7.65
N LEU A 759 -9.80 -11.57 7.03
CA LEU A 759 -10.15 -11.05 5.70
C LEU A 759 -10.13 -12.12 4.62
N LEU A 760 -9.13 -13.01 4.62
CA LEU A 760 -9.04 -14.10 3.64
C LEU A 760 -10.21 -15.08 3.75
N ILE A 761 -10.65 -15.41 4.96
CA ILE A 761 -11.85 -16.23 5.16
C ILE A 761 -13.08 -15.51 4.58
N ALA A 762 -13.30 -14.24 4.95
CA ALA A 762 -14.43 -13.47 4.44
C ALA A 762 -14.42 -13.36 2.90
N TYR A 763 -13.24 -13.12 2.31
CA TYR A 763 -13.07 -13.00 0.87
C TYR A 763 -13.24 -14.35 0.18
N SER A 764 -12.71 -15.43 0.76
CA SER A 764 -12.85 -16.79 0.22
C SER A 764 -14.31 -17.24 0.22
N VAL A 765 -15.02 -17.06 1.34
CA VAL A 765 -16.45 -17.37 1.43
C VAL A 765 -17.26 -16.53 0.43
N HIS A 766 -16.91 -15.25 0.26
CA HIS A 766 -17.55 -14.39 -0.72
C HIS A 766 -17.32 -14.87 -2.16
N LEU A 767 -16.06 -15.07 -2.54
CA LEU A 767 -15.67 -15.49 -3.88
C LEU A 767 -16.28 -16.86 -4.22
N GLU A 768 -16.24 -17.82 -3.31
CA GLU A 768 -16.77 -19.14 -3.56
C GLU A 768 -18.31 -19.17 -3.73
N ASN A 769 -19.06 -18.23 -3.15
CA ASN A 769 -20.53 -18.36 -3.02
C ASN A 769 -21.37 -17.21 -3.60
N GLN A 770 -20.78 -16.02 -3.78
CA GLN A 770 -21.48 -14.81 -4.22
C GLN A 770 -20.90 -14.18 -5.49
N ALA A 771 -19.65 -14.48 -5.83
CA ALA A 771 -19.00 -13.97 -7.03
C ALA A 771 -19.32 -14.80 -8.30
N ASP A 772 -19.14 -14.20 -9.48
CA ASP A 772 -19.33 -14.85 -10.78
C ASP A 772 -18.11 -14.59 -11.66
N LYS A 773 -17.26 -15.61 -11.87
CA LYS A 773 -16.00 -15.46 -12.62
C LYS A 773 -16.22 -14.83 -14.01
N PRO A 774 -15.39 -13.85 -14.42
CA PRO A 774 -14.20 -13.34 -13.74
C PRO A 774 -14.47 -12.23 -12.69
N ASP A 775 -15.71 -11.77 -12.53
CA ASP A 775 -16.08 -10.65 -11.66
C ASP A 775 -16.21 -11.08 -10.18
N PRO A 776 -15.36 -10.55 -9.27
CA PRO A 776 -15.44 -10.88 -7.84
C PRO A 776 -16.68 -10.30 -7.15
N ARG A 777 -17.37 -9.31 -7.74
CA ARG A 777 -18.59 -8.68 -7.18
C ARG A 777 -18.45 -8.17 -5.75
N TRP A 778 -17.33 -7.52 -5.42
CA TRP A 778 -17.06 -7.02 -4.07
C TRP A 778 -18.13 -6.06 -3.55
N ARG A 779 -18.93 -5.43 -4.41
CA ARG A 779 -20.14 -4.69 -3.99
C ARG A 779 -21.07 -5.45 -3.02
N ALA A 780 -21.11 -6.78 -3.09
CA ALA A 780 -21.93 -7.64 -2.21
C ALA A 780 -21.15 -8.23 -1.00
N LEU A 781 -19.85 -7.91 -0.90
CA LEU A 781 -19.01 -8.32 0.24
C LEU A 781 -19.54 -7.82 1.59
N PRO A 782 -20.04 -6.56 1.75
CA PRO A 782 -20.52 -6.09 3.04
C PRO A 782 -21.67 -6.94 3.59
N ASP A 783 -22.55 -7.45 2.72
CA ASP A 783 -23.65 -8.33 3.12
C ASP A 783 -23.15 -9.73 3.51
N THR A 784 -22.12 -10.23 2.82
CA THR A 784 -21.46 -11.50 3.16
C THR A 784 -20.83 -11.40 4.55
N VAL A 785 -20.06 -10.34 4.79
CA VAL A 785 -19.43 -10.05 6.08
C VAL A 785 -20.48 -9.92 7.19
N ARG A 786 -21.58 -9.20 6.95
CA ARG A 786 -22.66 -9.04 7.95
C ARG A 786 -23.27 -10.38 8.36
N GLN A 787 -23.44 -11.30 7.41
CA GLN A 787 -23.93 -12.66 7.69
C GLN A 787 -22.92 -13.47 8.52
N LEU A 788 -21.62 -13.41 8.17
CA LEU A 788 -20.59 -14.13 8.93
C LEU A 788 -20.43 -13.59 10.36
N MET A 789 -20.59 -12.29 10.54
CA MET A 789 -20.48 -11.63 11.85
C MET A 789 -21.70 -11.86 12.75
N SER A 790 -22.88 -12.13 12.19
CA SER A 790 -24.09 -12.32 12.99
C SER A 790 -24.22 -13.72 13.59
N ASN A 791 -23.76 -14.75 12.87
CA ASN A 791 -23.79 -16.13 13.33
C ASN A 791 -22.78 -16.96 12.52
N VAL A 792 -21.88 -17.68 13.19
CA VAL A 792 -20.83 -18.48 12.54
C VAL A 792 -21.42 -19.58 11.63
N LEU A 793 -22.61 -20.09 11.93
CA LEU A 793 -23.29 -21.11 11.12
C LEU A 793 -23.73 -20.56 9.74
N ASN A 794 -23.78 -19.23 9.56
CA ASN A 794 -24.02 -18.65 8.24
C ASN A 794 -22.91 -18.96 7.25
N LEU A 795 -21.71 -19.33 7.71
CA LEU A 795 -20.63 -19.79 6.85
C LEU A 795 -21.06 -21.04 6.06
N PHE A 796 -21.73 -21.99 6.72
CA PHE A 796 -22.24 -23.21 6.08
C PHE A 796 -23.48 -22.93 5.22
N SER A 797 -24.38 -22.05 5.66
CA SER A 797 -25.56 -21.70 4.87
C SER A 797 -25.19 -20.96 3.57
N LEU A 798 -24.16 -20.10 3.61
CA LEU A 798 -23.57 -19.47 2.43
C LEU A 798 -22.94 -20.49 1.49
N ALA A 799 -22.19 -21.45 2.04
CA ALA A 799 -21.58 -22.55 1.27
C ALA A 799 -22.63 -23.41 0.56
N GLU A 800 -23.70 -23.78 1.26
CA GLU A 800 -24.81 -24.56 0.72
C GLU A 800 -25.55 -23.76 -0.38
N SER A 801 -25.79 -22.47 -0.16
CA SER A 801 -26.36 -21.58 -1.19
C SER A 801 -25.50 -21.54 -2.45
N GLY A 802 -24.18 -21.43 -2.30
CA GLY A 802 -23.23 -21.47 -3.42
C GLY A 802 -23.21 -22.82 -4.15
N CYS A 803 -23.29 -23.94 -3.43
CA CYS A 803 -23.39 -25.27 -4.03
C CYS A 803 -24.69 -25.43 -4.83
N ARG A 804 -25.82 -24.99 -4.27
CA ARG A 804 -27.13 -24.98 -4.96
C ARG A 804 -27.12 -24.13 -6.24
N LYS A 805 -26.51 -22.94 -6.23
CA LYS A 805 -26.32 -22.12 -7.45
C LYS A 805 -25.56 -22.87 -8.54
N ARG A 806 -24.58 -23.71 -8.15
CA ARG A 806 -23.80 -24.59 -9.03
C ARG A 806 -24.49 -25.92 -9.36
N LYS A 807 -25.72 -26.15 -8.88
CA LYS A 807 -26.49 -27.38 -9.05
C LYS A 807 -25.76 -28.65 -8.59
N ARG A 808 -25.06 -28.57 -7.46
CA ARG A 808 -24.41 -29.71 -6.81
C ARG A 808 -24.62 -29.66 -5.29
N ASP A 809 -24.50 -30.81 -4.64
CA ASP A 809 -24.45 -30.90 -3.19
C ASP A 809 -23.02 -30.64 -2.66
N PRO A 810 -22.86 -30.31 -1.36
CA PRO A 810 -21.54 -30.17 -0.74
C PRO A 810 -20.75 -31.49 -0.78
N THR A 811 -19.46 -31.41 -1.09
CA THR A 811 -18.57 -32.60 -1.04
C THR A 811 -17.90 -32.73 0.33
N PRO A 812 -17.34 -33.90 0.69
CA PRO A 812 -16.51 -34.04 1.89
C PRO A 812 -15.33 -33.05 1.96
N ASP A 813 -14.70 -32.74 0.82
CA ASP A 813 -13.62 -31.74 0.76
C ASP A 813 -14.13 -30.31 1.02
N ASP A 814 -15.32 -29.97 0.53
CA ASP A 814 -15.97 -28.71 0.90
C ASP A 814 -16.26 -28.69 2.40
N ALA A 815 -16.77 -29.79 2.94
CA ALA A 815 -17.08 -29.91 4.35
C ALA A 815 -15.84 -29.67 5.22
N GLN A 816 -14.73 -30.34 4.92
CA GLN A 816 -13.47 -30.13 5.63
C GLN A 816 -12.97 -28.69 5.52
N ARG A 817 -13.04 -28.08 4.33
CA ARG A 817 -12.58 -26.71 4.08
C ARG A 817 -13.40 -25.68 4.85
N TYR A 818 -14.72 -25.70 4.71
CA TYR A 818 -15.61 -24.76 5.40
C TYR A 818 -15.63 -25.00 6.91
N TRP A 819 -15.45 -26.24 7.37
CA TRP A 819 -15.27 -26.50 8.79
C TRP A 819 -14.00 -25.84 9.35
N LYS A 820 -12.89 -25.95 8.60
CA LYS A 820 -11.66 -25.26 8.98
C LYS A 820 -11.83 -23.74 8.97
N TYR A 821 -12.53 -23.17 7.98
CA TYR A 821 -12.87 -21.74 8.01
C TYR A 821 -13.68 -21.37 9.25
N ALA A 822 -14.68 -22.17 9.62
CA ALA A 822 -15.51 -21.91 10.79
C ALA A 822 -14.68 -21.93 12.09
N GLN A 823 -13.81 -22.92 12.26
CA GLN A 823 -12.92 -23.02 13.42
C GLN A 823 -11.98 -21.82 13.55
N LEU A 824 -11.36 -21.42 12.44
CA LEU A 824 -10.48 -20.27 12.39
C LEU A 824 -11.23 -18.95 12.60
N TRP A 825 -12.48 -18.85 12.13
CA TRP A 825 -13.32 -17.67 12.28
C TRP A 825 -13.86 -17.50 13.70
N SER A 826 -14.23 -18.61 14.36
CA SER A 826 -14.74 -18.59 15.74
C SER A 826 -13.64 -18.36 16.78
N GLN A 827 -12.37 -18.54 16.42
CA GLN A 827 -11.26 -18.51 17.38
C GLN A 827 -11.25 -17.23 18.24
N GLY A 828 -11.36 -17.41 19.55
CA GLY A 828 -11.39 -16.32 20.53
C GLY A 828 -12.76 -15.67 20.73
N ASP A 829 -13.82 -16.17 20.09
CA ASP A 829 -15.21 -15.83 20.36
C ASP A 829 -15.90 -17.05 20.97
N ALA A 830 -16.06 -17.05 22.30
CA ALA A 830 -16.59 -18.17 23.06
C ALA A 830 -18.00 -18.60 22.58
N ILE A 831 -18.81 -17.64 22.14
CA ILE A 831 -20.17 -17.92 21.65
C ILE A 831 -20.09 -18.67 20.32
N MET A 832 -19.26 -18.20 19.38
CA MET A 832 -19.09 -18.87 18.09
C MET A 832 -18.44 -20.25 18.25
N GLU A 833 -17.45 -20.40 19.15
CA GLU A 833 -16.79 -21.68 19.42
C GLU A 833 -17.77 -22.72 19.98
N GLU A 834 -18.60 -22.31 20.94
CA GLU A 834 -19.64 -23.16 21.52
C GLU A 834 -20.65 -23.60 20.46
N GLN A 835 -21.07 -22.69 19.57
CA GLN A 835 -21.98 -23.01 18.47
C GLN A 835 -21.39 -24.06 17.51
N ILE A 836 -20.11 -23.93 17.13
CA ILE A 836 -19.44 -24.91 16.29
C ILE A 836 -19.28 -26.26 17.00
N SER A 837 -18.92 -26.23 18.28
CA SER A 837 -18.80 -27.43 19.13
C SER A 837 -20.12 -28.18 19.24
N LEU A 838 -21.22 -27.46 19.52
CA LEU A 838 -22.54 -28.05 19.65
C LEU A 838 -23.01 -28.70 18.35
N VAL A 839 -22.82 -28.03 17.21
CA VAL A 839 -23.19 -28.59 15.89
C VAL A 839 -22.37 -29.84 15.57
N LYS A 840 -21.07 -29.86 15.91
CA LYS A 840 -20.23 -31.07 15.78
C LYS A 840 -20.75 -32.20 16.65
N ARG A 841 -21.08 -31.89 17.90
CA ARG A 841 -21.61 -32.85 18.88
C ARG A 841 -22.93 -33.46 18.42
N LEU A 842 -23.87 -32.65 17.92
CA LEU A 842 -25.13 -33.13 17.36
C LEU A 842 -24.89 -34.16 16.24
N ALA A 843 -23.97 -33.87 15.32
CA ALA A 843 -23.61 -34.79 14.25
C ALA A 843 -22.96 -36.08 14.79
N GLN A 844 -22.08 -35.99 15.78
CA GLN A 844 -21.44 -37.16 16.41
C GLN A 844 -22.45 -38.04 17.14
N GLU A 845 -23.38 -37.45 17.88
CA GLU A 845 -24.38 -38.17 18.67
C GLU A 845 -25.35 -38.96 17.77
N TYR A 846 -25.91 -38.35 16.71
CA TYR A 846 -26.82 -39.12 15.85
C TYR A 846 -26.10 -40.14 14.97
N ARG A 847 -24.83 -39.92 14.62
CA ARG A 847 -24.01 -40.91 13.87
C ARG A 847 -23.88 -42.24 14.58
N GLN A 848 -24.05 -42.28 15.90
CA GLN A 848 -24.02 -43.51 16.68
C GLN A 848 -25.19 -44.44 16.30
N PHE A 849 -26.38 -43.89 16.04
CA PHE A 849 -27.58 -44.68 15.72
C PHE A 849 -28.04 -44.55 14.26
N TYR A 850 -27.55 -43.58 13.50
CA TYR A 850 -27.92 -43.38 12.10
C TYR A 850 -26.74 -42.90 11.24
N LYS A 851 -26.35 -43.69 10.23
CA LYS A 851 -25.26 -43.39 9.28
C LYS A 851 -25.69 -43.74 7.85
N VAL A 852 -25.58 -42.78 6.94
CA VAL A 852 -25.75 -42.91 5.48
C VAL A 852 -24.44 -42.64 4.74
N ARG A 853 -24.34 -43.07 3.48
CA ARG A 853 -23.17 -42.79 2.64
C ARG A 853 -22.99 -41.28 2.45
N SER A 854 -21.74 -40.82 2.30
CA SER A 854 -21.42 -39.40 2.04
C SER A 854 -22.01 -38.87 0.73
N THR A 855 -22.38 -39.74 -0.20
CA THR A 855 -23.07 -39.39 -1.46
C THR A 855 -24.60 -39.36 -1.33
N ALA A 856 -25.15 -39.59 -0.13
CA ALA A 856 -26.58 -39.50 0.10
C ALA A 856 -27.05 -38.04 0.03
N SER A 857 -28.32 -37.82 -0.28
CA SER A 857 -28.88 -36.47 -0.36
C SER A 857 -28.90 -35.79 1.02
N SER A 858 -28.85 -34.46 1.04
CA SER A 858 -28.95 -33.64 2.26
C SER A 858 -30.16 -34.02 3.12
N HIS A 859 -31.29 -34.34 2.49
CA HIS A 859 -32.50 -34.80 3.19
C HIS A 859 -32.29 -36.11 3.96
N ALA A 860 -31.53 -37.06 3.39
CA ALA A 860 -31.23 -38.32 4.05
C ALA A 860 -30.25 -38.09 5.22
N ILE A 861 -29.17 -37.33 5.00
CA ILE A 861 -28.18 -37.00 6.04
C ILE A 861 -28.85 -36.32 7.24
N LEU A 862 -29.72 -35.34 6.97
CA LEU A 862 -30.36 -34.51 8.00
C LEU A 862 -31.65 -35.10 8.59
N LEU A 863 -31.99 -36.36 8.29
CA LEU A 863 -33.24 -36.97 8.76
C LEU A 863 -33.37 -36.91 10.30
N PRO A 864 -32.38 -37.32 11.12
CA PRO A 864 -32.54 -37.32 12.56
C PRO A 864 -32.74 -35.92 13.16
N LEU A 865 -31.92 -34.96 12.72
CA LEU A 865 -32.02 -33.58 13.17
C LEU A 865 -33.33 -32.92 12.72
N THR A 866 -33.77 -33.17 11.49
CA THR A 866 -35.03 -32.59 10.99
C THR A 866 -36.20 -33.05 11.84
N LYS A 867 -36.24 -34.32 12.24
CA LYS A 867 -37.29 -34.84 13.12
C LYS A 867 -37.22 -34.26 14.52
N ALA A 868 -36.03 -34.19 15.12
CA ALA A 868 -35.85 -33.54 16.42
C ALA A 868 -36.35 -32.08 16.42
N LEU A 869 -35.96 -31.30 15.42
CA LEU A 869 -36.38 -29.90 15.27
C LEU A 869 -37.89 -29.79 15.00
N ASP A 870 -38.46 -30.66 14.16
CA ASP A 870 -39.90 -30.64 13.87
C ASP A 870 -40.72 -30.89 15.15
N THR A 871 -40.28 -31.82 16.01
CA THR A 871 -40.94 -32.07 17.30
C THR A 871 -40.86 -30.85 18.20
N ILE A 872 -39.67 -30.27 18.41
CA ILE A 872 -39.47 -29.09 19.27
C ILE A 872 -40.34 -27.91 18.81
N LEU A 873 -40.44 -27.69 17.50
CA LEU A 873 -41.18 -26.57 16.91
C LEU A 873 -42.71 -26.77 16.88
N SER A 874 -43.19 -28.01 17.02
CA SER A 874 -44.62 -28.34 16.91
C SER A 874 -45.33 -28.48 18.26
N VAL A 875 -44.58 -28.54 19.36
CA VAL A 875 -45.10 -28.80 20.71
C VAL A 875 -45.45 -27.48 21.43
N PRO A 876 -46.49 -27.45 22.29
CA PRO A 876 -46.84 -26.26 23.08
C PRO A 876 -45.68 -25.78 23.98
N PRO A 877 -45.49 -24.47 24.18
CA PRO A 877 -44.38 -23.92 24.97
C PRO A 877 -44.41 -24.31 26.46
N ASP A 878 -45.54 -24.81 26.96
CA ASP A 878 -45.75 -25.18 28.36
C ASP A 878 -45.40 -26.64 28.68
N LEU A 879 -44.95 -27.43 27.69
CA LEU A 879 -44.59 -28.84 27.93
C LEU A 879 -43.31 -28.96 28.77
N PRO A 880 -43.27 -29.81 29.81
CA PRO A 880 -42.03 -30.11 30.54
C PRO A 880 -40.93 -30.63 29.62
N GLU A 881 -39.68 -30.28 29.93
CA GLU A 881 -38.50 -30.65 29.13
C GLU A 881 -38.36 -32.18 29.01
N GLU A 882 -38.62 -32.91 30.09
CA GLU A 882 -38.56 -34.38 30.11
C GLU A 882 -39.59 -35.01 29.16
N ASP A 883 -40.81 -34.46 29.12
CA ASP A 883 -41.88 -34.95 28.24
C ASP A 883 -41.54 -34.66 26.76
N LEU A 884 -40.97 -33.49 26.48
CA LEU A 884 -40.52 -33.11 25.13
C LEU A 884 -39.39 -34.03 24.63
N ILE A 885 -38.44 -34.39 25.51
CA ILE A 885 -37.36 -35.33 25.19
C ILE A 885 -37.93 -36.72 24.89
N LEU A 886 -38.87 -37.21 25.71
CA LEU A 886 -39.51 -38.51 25.52
C LEU A 886 -40.33 -38.56 24.22
N GLU A 887 -41.13 -37.53 23.95
CA GLU A 887 -41.93 -37.44 22.73
C GLU A 887 -41.03 -37.40 21.48
N GLY A 888 -40.00 -36.54 21.48
CA GLY A 888 -39.05 -36.45 20.38
C GLY A 888 -38.26 -37.73 20.17
N ALA A 889 -37.84 -38.41 21.23
CA ALA A 889 -37.16 -39.71 21.15
C ALA A 889 -38.08 -40.77 20.53
N GLY A 890 -39.36 -40.78 20.89
CA GLY A 890 -40.37 -41.66 20.30
C GLY A 890 -40.58 -41.41 18.81
N GLN A 891 -40.81 -40.16 18.42
CA GLN A 891 -41.00 -39.78 17.01
C GLN A 891 -39.76 -40.08 16.14
N LEU A 892 -38.57 -39.86 16.70
CA LEU A 892 -37.31 -40.15 16.03
C LEU A 892 -37.11 -41.67 15.84
N LYS A 893 -37.40 -42.47 16.87
CA LYS A 893 -37.38 -43.93 16.78
C LYS A 893 -38.32 -44.45 15.69
N ASP A 894 -39.56 -43.95 15.65
CA ASP A 894 -40.55 -44.33 14.63
C ASP A 894 -40.07 -43.99 13.20
N ALA A 895 -39.38 -42.86 13.04
CA ALA A 895 -38.80 -42.47 11.77
C ALA A 895 -37.65 -43.40 11.33
N LEU A 896 -36.83 -43.87 12.28
CA LEU A 896 -35.71 -44.78 12.03
C LEU A 896 -36.14 -46.22 11.77
N GLU A 897 -37.24 -46.68 12.38
CA GLU A 897 -37.83 -48.00 12.08
C GLU A 897 -38.29 -48.13 10.62
N ARG A 898 -38.54 -47.01 9.95
CA ARG A 898 -38.89 -46.94 8.52
C ARG A 898 -37.67 -46.90 7.59
N GLN A 899 -36.46 -46.82 8.14
CA GLN A 899 -35.21 -46.81 7.37
C GLN A 899 -34.59 -48.21 7.29
N GLU A 900 -33.74 -48.43 6.29
CA GLU A 900 -33.07 -49.72 6.12
C GLU A 900 -32.08 -50.01 7.25
N VAL A 901 -31.97 -51.28 7.64
CA VAL A 901 -31.13 -51.71 8.79
C VAL A 901 -29.66 -51.32 8.61
N TYR A 902 -29.14 -51.27 7.38
CA TYR A 902 -27.75 -50.87 7.14
C TYR A 902 -27.45 -49.42 7.45
N THR A 903 -28.48 -48.59 7.62
CA THR A 903 -28.32 -47.19 8.04
C THR A 903 -28.22 -47.05 9.56
N ARG A 904 -28.30 -48.14 10.32
CA ARG A 904 -28.38 -48.17 11.79
C ARG A 904 -27.17 -48.93 12.38
N PRO A 905 -26.04 -48.24 12.65
CA PRO A 905 -24.78 -48.88 13.03
C PRO A 905 -24.89 -49.79 14.26
N LEU A 906 -25.61 -49.37 15.30
CA LEU A 906 -25.80 -50.16 16.52
C LEU A 906 -26.60 -51.45 16.30
N LEU A 907 -27.51 -51.49 15.33
CA LEU A 907 -28.24 -52.73 14.99
C LEU A 907 -27.41 -53.65 14.09
N LEU A 908 -26.53 -53.08 13.26
CA LEU A 908 -25.61 -53.83 12.40
C LEU A 908 -24.53 -54.60 13.17
N ASP A 909 -24.14 -54.13 14.36
CA ASP A 909 -23.13 -54.77 15.21
C ASP A 909 -23.58 -56.16 15.67
N LYS A 910 -23.24 -57.20 14.89
CA LYS A 910 -23.65 -58.58 15.16
C LYS A 910 -23.00 -59.21 16.40
N SER A 911 -22.03 -58.54 17.02
CA SER A 911 -21.30 -59.05 18.19
C SER A 911 -22.11 -59.02 19.50
N LYS A 912 -23.17 -58.21 19.57
CA LYS A 912 -24.01 -58.02 20.78
C LYS A 912 -25.39 -58.67 20.62
N ASP A 913 -26.09 -58.98 21.70
CA ASP A 913 -27.48 -59.48 21.61
C ASP A 913 -28.45 -58.42 21.04
N ILE A 914 -29.50 -58.85 20.32
CA ILE A 914 -30.47 -57.94 19.67
C ILE A 914 -31.24 -57.07 20.67
N ALA A 915 -31.53 -57.57 21.88
CA ALA A 915 -32.19 -56.78 22.91
C ALA A 915 -31.26 -55.67 23.43
N LEU A 916 -29.97 -55.99 23.60
CA LEU A 916 -28.95 -55.03 24.01
C LEU A 916 -28.71 -53.96 22.93
N ARG A 917 -28.67 -54.33 21.65
CA ARG A 917 -28.53 -53.37 20.54
C ARG A 917 -29.67 -52.35 20.50
N LYS A 918 -30.92 -52.82 20.65
CA LYS A 918 -32.10 -51.95 20.70
C LYS A 918 -32.09 -51.01 21.91
N ALA A 919 -31.62 -51.49 23.07
CA ALA A 919 -31.48 -50.67 24.27
C ALA A 919 -30.42 -49.56 24.09
N LEU A 920 -29.25 -49.90 23.54
CA LEU A 920 -28.19 -48.94 23.24
C LEU A 920 -28.61 -47.90 22.20
N GLU A 921 -29.34 -48.32 21.16
CA GLU A 921 -29.86 -47.40 20.15
C GLU A 921 -30.88 -46.42 20.76
N LEU A 922 -31.79 -46.91 21.61
CA LEU A 922 -32.75 -46.06 22.31
C LEU A 922 -32.05 -45.06 23.24
N GLN A 923 -31.00 -45.49 23.95
CA GLN A 923 -30.20 -44.63 24.81
C GLN A 923 -29.48 -43.54 23.99
N ALA A 924 -28.92 -43.89 22.83
CA ALA A 924 -28.27 -42.92 21.94
C ALA A 924 -29.28 -41.91 21.33
N ILE A 925 -30.48 -42.37 20.98
CA ILE A 925 -31.59 -41.51 20.53
C ILE A 925 -32.01 -40.54 21.64
N GLN A 926 -32.18 -41.02 22.87
CA GLN A 926 -32.55 -40.20 24.02
C GLN A 926 -31.46 -39.17 24.34
N GLN A 927 -30.18 -39.56 24.29
CA GLN A 927 -29.05 -38.65 24.50
C GLN A 927 -29.04 -37.53 23.45
N PHE A 928 -29.20 -37.86 22.17
CA PHE A 928 -29.27 -36.86 21.10
C PHE A 928 -30.44 -35.89 21.26
N MET A 929 -31.62 -36.40 21.63
CA MET A 929 -32.78 -35.56 21.90
C MET A 929 -32.58 -34.68 23.14
N THR A 930 -31.91 -35.19 24.18
CA THR A 930 -31.54 -34.41 25.37
C THR A 930 -30.66 -33.24 24.98
N THR A 931 -29.62 -33.46 24.17
CA THR A 931 -28.76 -32.38 23.64
C THR A 931 -29.55 -31.37 22.80
N CYS A 932 -30.51 -31.82 21.97
CA CYS A 932 -31.36 -30.93 21.17
C CYS A 932 -32.30 -30.05 22.03
N VAL A 933 -32.80 -30.55 23.16
CA VAL A 933 -33.74 -29.82 24.03
C VAL A 933 -32.98 -28.94 25.03
N GLU A 934 -32.00 -29.50 25.74
CA GLU A 934 -31.30 -28.80 26.82
C GLU A 934 -30.26 -27.81 26.30
N GLN A 935 -29.35 -28.25 25.42
CA GLN A 935 -28.23 -27.41 24.96
C GLN A 935 -28.63 -26.53 23.76
N LEU A 936 -29.30 -27.11 22.76
CA LEU A 936 -29.70 -26.33 21.59
C LEU A 936 -30.90 -25.43 21.89
N PHE A 937 -32.06 -25.98 22.26
CA PHE A 937 -33.28 -25.16 22.41
C PHE A 937 -33.28 -24.28 23.67
N LYS A 938 -32.93 -24.84 24.84
CA LYS A 938 -32.98 -24.12 26.12
C LYS A 938 -31.77 -23.22 26.34
N GLU A 939 -30.54 -23.70 26.20
CA GLU A 939 -29.35 -22.87 26.45
C GLU A 939 -29.08 -21.89 25.31
N GLN A 940 -28.90 -22.37 24.07
CA GLN A 940 -28.52 -21.49 22.95
C GLN A 940 -29.68 -20.57 22.48
N TYR A 941 -30.90 -21.08 22.40
CA TYR A 941 -32.06 -20.32 21.89
C TYR A 941 -33.04 -19.87 22.98
N GLN A 942 -32.71 -20.06 24.27
CA GLN A 942 -33.50 -19.53 25.40
C GLN A 942 -34.98 -19.92 25.39
N LYS A 943 -35.31 -21.09 24.83
CA LYS A 943 -36.69 -21.58 24.61
C LYS A 943 -37.54 -20.72 23.66
N ASP A 944 -36.92 -19.87 22.84
CA ASP A 944 -37.62 -19.06 21.83
C ASP A 944 -37.83 -19.88 20.54
N ILE A 945 -39.09 -20.29 20.32
CA ILE A 945 -39.52 -21.06 19.13
C ILE A 945 -39.31 -20.24 17.84
N ALA A 946 -39.55 -18.93 17.86
CA ALA A 946 -39.41 -18.10 16.67
C ALA A 946 -37.94 -17.96 16.28
N LEU A 947 -37.06 -17.77 17.27
CA LEU A 947 -35.62 -17.67 17.04
C LEU A 947 -35.04 -19.02 16.56
N LEU A 948 -35.46 -20.14 17.13
CA LEU A 948 -35.06 -21.48 16.66
C LEU A 948 -35.55 -21.71 15.22
N GLN A 949 -36.78 -21.32 14.90
CA GLN A 949 -37.34 -21.45 13.56
C GLN A 949 -36.58 -20.61 12.52
N GLU A 950 -36.18 -19.38 12.86
CA GLU A 950 -35.37 -18.52 11.98
C GLU A 950 -33.99 -19.15 11.70
N ASN A 951 -33.38 -19.78 12.71
CA ASN A 951 -32.05 -20.38 12.62
C ASN A 951 -32.06 -21.85 12.15
N ARG A 952 -33.24 -22.47 12.00
CA ARG A 952 -33.41 -23.89 11.64
C ARG A 952 -32.54 -24.33 10.47
N ASN A 953 -32.52 -23.55 9.38
CA ASN A 953 -31.74 -23.89 8.20
C ASN A 953 -30.23 -23.76 8.44
N ARG A 954 -29.79 -22.76 9.23
CA ARG A 954 -28.37 -22.56 9.56
C ARG A 954 -27.83 -23.75 10.36
N ILE A 955 -28.62 -24.22 11.34
CA ILE A 955 -28.28 -25.40 12.16
C ILE A 955 -28.19 -26.65 11.27
N LYS A 956 -29.17 -26.85 10.38
CA LYS A 956 -29.17 -27.96 9.43
C LYS A 956 -27.93 -27.95 8.54
N SER A 957 -27.59 -26.82 7.91
CA SER A 957 -26.38 -26.71 7.09
C SER A 957 -25.12 -27.03 7.91
N GLY A 958 -25.01 -26.48 9.13
CA GLY A 958 -23.87 -26.77 10.00
C GLY A 958 -23.72 -28.26 10.33
N VAL A 959 -24.82 -28.93 10.67
CA VAL A 959 -24.82 -30.36 11.02
C VAL A 959 -24.53 -31.25 9.81
N GLU A 960 -24.99 -30.87 8.61
CA GLU A 960 -24.65 -31.57 7.37
C GLU A 960 -23.15 -31.50 7.08
N PHE A 961 -22.56 -30.30 7.18
CA PHE A 961 -21.13 -30.11 6.99
C PHE A 961 -20.31 -30.87 8.05
N ALA A 962 -20.74 -30.85 9.32
CA ALA A 962 -20.12 -31.65 10.37
C ALA A 962 -20.15 -33.16 10.04
N TYR A 963 -21.31 -33.67 9.59
CA TYR A 963 -21.47 -35.08 9.23
C TYR A 963 -20.55 -35.51 8.09
N LEU A 964 -20.46 -34.71 7.03
CA LEU A 964 -19.62 -34.98 5.87
C LEU A 964 -18.13 -34.96 6.24
N MET A 965 -17.70 -34.01 7.06
CA MET A 965 -16.33 -33.93 7.56
C MET A 965 -15.99 -35.16 8.42
N LEU A 966 -16.84 -35.53 9.37
CA LEU A 966 -16.58 -36.68 10.25
C LEU A 966 -16.53 -38.00 9.46
N ASN A 967 -17.29 -38.14 8.35
CA ASN A 967 -17.16 -39.30 7.48
C ASN A 967 -15.82 -39.37 6.76
N LEU A 968 -15.25 -38.22 6.39
CA LEU A 968 -13.93 -38.16 5.75
C LEU A 968 -12.82 -38.57 6.75
N GLU A 969 -12.93 -38.10 8.00
CA GLU A 969 -12.03 -38.50 9.09
C GLU A 969 -12.05 -40.02 9.33
N ASP A 970 -13.24 -40.64 9.39
CA ASP A 970 -13.37 -42.10 9.55
C ASP A 970 -12.67 -42.87 8.40
N VAL A 971 -12.89 -42.45 7.14
CA VAL A 971 -12.30 -43.12 5.96
C VAL A 971 -10.77 -43.00 5.95
N GLN A 972 -10.23 -41.86 6.37
CA GLN A 972 -8.78 -41.66 6.49
C GLN A 972 -8.17 -42.55 7.57
N GLN A 973 -8.81 -42.65 8.73
CA GLN A 973 -8.36 -43.52 9.83
C GLN A 973 -8.43 -45.01 9.45
N GLU A 974 -9.47 -45.44 8.75
CA GLU A 974 -9.58 -46.81 8.24
C GLU A 974 -8.44 -47.13 7.26
N ALA A 975 -8.14 -46.23 6.32
CA ALA A 975 -7.05 -46.40 5.35
C ALA A 975 -5.65 -46.42 5.99
N GLU A 976 -5.40 -45.60 7.02
CA GLU A 976 -4.16 -45.60 7.81
C GLU A 976 -4.00 -46.91 8.60
N SER A 977 -5.09 -47.42 9.18
CA SER A 977 -5.07 -48.69 9.93
C SER A 977 -4.84 -49.93 9.04
N GLU A 978 -5.34 -49.92 7.80
CA GLU A 978 -5.11 -50.96 6.79
C GLU A 978 -3.65 -50.93 6.27
N THR A 979 -3.07 -49.74 6.09
CA THR A 979 -1.65 -49.62 5.69
C THR A 979 -0.68 -49.99 6.81
N GLU A 980 -1.01 -49.72 8.08
CA GLU A 980 -0.20 -50.19 9.22
C GLU A 980 -0.27 -51.71 9.38
N THR A 981 -1.43 -52.33 9.17
CA THR A 981 -1.58 -53.79 9.23
C THR A 981 -0.95 -54.53 8.04
N GLU A 982 -0.92 -53.93 6.84
CA GLU A 982 -0.14 -54.46 5.71
C GLU A 982 1.39 -54.24 5.87
N SER A 983 1.83 -53.25 6.65
CA SER A 983 3.27 -53.07 6.95
C SER A 983 3.78 -53.98 8.08
N ALA A 984 2.88 -54.51 8.90
CA ALA A 984 3.16 -55.41 10.02
C ALA A 984 2.96 -56.90 9.69
N ALA A 985 2.38 -57.20 8.52
CA ALA A 985 2.28 -58.54 7.93
C ALA A 985 3.41 -58.76 6.91
#